data_AF-A0A3L7TDA1-F1
#
_entry.id   AF-A0A3L7TDA1-F1
#
_cell.length_a   1.000
_cell.length_b   1.000
_cell.length_c   1.000
_cell.angle_alpha   90.00
_cell.angle_beta   90.00
_cell.angle_gamma   90.00
#
_symmetry.space_group_name_H-M   'P 1'
#
loop_
_entity.id
_entity.type
_entity.pdbx_description
1 polymer ?
#
loop_
_entity_poly.entity_id
_entity_poly.type
_entity_poly.pdbx_seq_one_letter_code
_entity_poly.pdbx_strand_id
1 'polypeptide(L)'
;MRKFNCALLALAACLVPASLTPCASAQKVEPEIFVLENGMKFLLVPRHDQPNVIAAGWVAKVGSVNERPGITGISHFFEHMMFKGTDTIGTRNPKLDADYRARQSALRARINDLIWNGQYARYYQGEIDDPWNPNFDTPEIATLRKELKALMDTQQGRAFNDKIAALEGQLGATATGAEQQTLRTAIEGELAQLKAEQTAQSSIVKDEFDLIYTGQGGSGMNAFTSNDVTFYFINVPSNKFELWAWMESDRLQNSVFREFYSERDVVHEERRLRTESTPTGVFQEQFDAMFWMASGYSWPVIGWTSDLNSYTMEEALKYWNTYYRPNNLCGVIVGDFNPSEARSTIERYFGRLEKGTTVPPVVTLEVAQLAEQRMIAECECQPSVEVRYHTVPFGHKDGYALDVLSSILNGRTGRLYKGLIEGRENASSAQATQEGRKYAGAFSFTAEVKGEHEPSELEQAWNEEITRIQSELVDAHELQKVKNQFAAQNYRQLRSNFFLLVQLGYAEALGGWEEINTAPAKIDAVTAEDIQRVAKKYFTKTNSSVAIYTRKAGSVESTEDPELAGLPPQMQQMVKGALKKIAAEIDAEKLRTRITEMMGQASQLPPEMKPAFDYMLKKMTERLNELDSTAPAATSSTEGGAR
;
A
#
# COMPACT_ATOMS: atom_id res chain seq x y z
N MET A 1 63.55 -71.40 27.39
CA MET A 1 62.42 -70.71 28.06
C MET A 1 62.25 -69.32 27.47
N ARG A 2 61.24 -69.12 26.62
CA ARG A 2 60.43 -67.89 26.44
C ARG A 2 59.49 -68.16 25.27
N LYS A 3 58.20 -68.29 25.58
CA LYS A 3 57.15 -68.64 24.62
C LYS A 3 56.80 -67.41 23.78
N PHE A 4 56.73 -67.66 22.47
CA PHE A 4 56.03 -66.86 21.46
C PHE A 4 54.54 -66.72 21.79
N ASN A 5 53.92 -65.59 21.44
CA ASN A 5 52.77 -65.61 20.52
C ASN A 5 52.32 -64.22 20.06
N CYS A 6 51.79 -64.24 18.84
CA CYS A 6 51.22 -63.18 18.02
C CYS A 6 50.19 -62.28 18.72
N ALA A 7 50.17 -61.01 18.33
CA ALA A 7 49.08 -60.08 18.57
C ALA A 7 48.19 -59.97 17.31
N LEU A 8 46.88 -60.16 17.48
CA LEU A 8 45.84 -59.83 16.51
C LEU A 8 44.79 -58.92 17.19
N LEU A 9 44.21 -58.04 16.38
CA LEU A 9 43.37 -56.90 16.73
C LEU A 9 42.11 -57.23 17.54
N ALA A 10 41.76 -56.32 18.46
CA ALA A 10 40.40 -56.10 18.93
C ALA A 10 40.04 -54.62 18.75
N LEU A 11 39.04 -54.34 17.90
CA LEU A 11 38.44 -53.03 17.67
C LEU A 11 37.50 -52.73 18.85
N ALA A 12 37.84 -51.77 19.70
CA ALA A 12 36.99 -51.31 20.80
C ALA A 12 36.28 -50.01 20.43
N ALA A 13 34.96 -50.00 20.61
CA ALA A 13 34.06 -48.89 20.37
C ALA A 13 34.37 -47.69 21.30
N CYS A 14 34.62 -46.52 20.72
CA CYS A 14 34.58 -45.25 21.43
C CYS A 14 33.18 -44.64 21.31
N LEU A 15 32.45 -44.59 22.43
CA LEU A 15 31.31 -43.70 22.58
C LEU A 15 31.80 -42.25 22.46
N VAL A 16 31.30 -41.52 21.46
CA VAL A 16 31.38 -40.06 21.41
C VAL A 16 30.15 -39.53 22.14
N PRO A 17 30.28 -38.73 23.21
CA PRO A 17 29.13 -38.06 23.79
C PRO A 17 28.57 -37.08 22.75
N ALA A 18 27.27 -37.20 22.46
CA ALA A 18 26.53 -36.24 21.65
C ALA A 18 26.63 -34.86 22.33
N SER A 19 27.52 -34.02 21.83
CA SER A 19 27.58 -32.62 22.17
C SER A 19 26.25 -32.00 21.75
N LEU A 20 25.43 -31.66 22.74
CA LEU A 20 24.28 -30.76 22.61
C LEU A 20 24.79 -29.48 21.97
N THR A 21 24.58 -29.34 20.67
CA THR A 21 24.73 -28.06 19.98
C THR A 21 23.78 -27.09 20.67
N PRO A 22 24.25 -25.94 21.18
CA PRO A 22 23.35 -24.94 21.72
C PRO A 22 22.38 -24.56 20.59
N CYS A 23 21.08 -24.71 20.83
CA CYS A 23 20.07 -24.07 20.01
C CYS A 23 20.49 -22.60 19.86
N ALA A 24 20.63 -22.13 18.62
CA ALA A 24 20.98 -20.76 18.34
C ALA A 24 20.00 -19.86 19.11
N SER A 25 20.48 -19.17 20.15
CA SER A 25 19.67 -18.17 20.82
C SER A 25 19.33 -17.12 19.77
N ALA A 26 18.03 -16.90 19.55
CA ALA A 26 17.55 -15.88 18.62
C ALA A 26 18.25 -14.55 18.93
N GLN A 27 18.69 -13.85 17.89
CA GLN A 27 19.31 -12.53 18.04
C GLN A 27 18.32 -11.60 18.74
N LYS A 28 18.72 -11.09 19.91
CA LYS A 28 17.92 -10.17 20.71
C LYS A 28 18.17 -8.74 20.24
N VAL A 29 17.12 -7.99 19.96
CA VAL A 29 17.19 -6.57 19.63
C VAL A 29 17.05 -5.78 20.92
N GLU A 30 18.08 -5.04 21.33
CA GLU A 30 18.03 -4.19 22.52
C GLU A 30 18.20 -2.73 22.09
N PRO A 31 17.12 -2.02 21.74
CA PRO A 31 17.19 -0.61 21.42
C PRO A 31 17.58 0.19 22.66
N GLU A 32 18.39 1.23 22.49
CA GLU A 32 18.50 2.29 23.47
C GLU A 32 17.22 3.15 23.40
N ILE A 33 16.59 3.35 24.55
CA ILE A 33 15.27 3.99 24.65
C ILE A 33 15.39 5.25 25.49
N PHE A 34 14.80 6.32 24.99
CA PHE A 34 14.55 7.51 25.80
C PHE A 34 13.24 8.18 25.39
N VAL A 35 12.74 9.02 26.28
CA VAL A 35 11.52 9.80 26.08
C VAL A 35 11.88 11.26 26.33
N LEU A 36 11.56 12.13 25.37
CA LEU A 36 11.74 13.57 25.49
C LEU A 36 10.70 14.16 26.47
N GLU A 37 10.95 15.35 27.00
CA GLU A 37 10.03 16.02 27.93
C GLU A 37 8.63 16.26 27.34
N ASN A 38 8.54 16.44 26.02
CA ASN A 38 7.28 16.59 25.29
C ASN A 38 6.52 15.26 25.07
N GLY A 39 7.10 14.14 25.50
CA GLY A 39 6.49 12.81 25.46
C GLY A 39 6.85 11.96 24.24
N MET A 40 7.64 12.46 23.29
CA MET A 40 8.06 11.66 22.13
C MET A 40 9.06 10.58 22.57
N LYS A 41 8.74 9.32 22.25
CA LYS A 41 9.62 8.17 22.51
C LYS A 41 10.54 7.94 21.32
N PHE A 42 11.77 7.49 21.58
CA PHE A 42 12.71 7.07 20.56
C PHE A 42 13.28 5.68 20.85
N LEU A 43 13.41 4.87 19.79
CA LEU A 43 14.07 3.56 19.78
C LEU A 43 15.32 3.63 18.89
N LEU A 44 16.51 3.50 19.46
CA LEU A 44 17.78 3.60 18.75
C LEU A 44 18.48 2.23 18.70
N VAL A 45 18.78 1.72 17.51
CA VAL A 45 19.53 0.48 17.31
C VAL A 45 20.81 0.77 16.51
N PRO A 46 21.94 1.07 17.19
CA PRO A 46 23.21 1.28 16.52
C PRO A 46 23.74 -0.02 15.91
N ARG A 47 24.20 0.05 14.65
CA ARG A 47 24.63 -1.07 13.82
C ARG A 47 25.83 -0.69 12.96
N HIS A 48 27.02 -0.83 13.54
CA HIS A 48 28.28 -0.55 12.86
C HIS A 48 28.72 -1.67 11.89
N ASP A 49 27.97 -2.79 11.83
CA ASP A 49 28.16 -3.88 10.85
C ASP A 49 27.67 -3.52 9.44
N GLN A 50 26.89 -2.44 9.31
CA GLN A 50 26.39 -1.89 8.04
C GLN A 50 26.77 -0.42 7.93
N PRO A 51 28.02 -0.12 7.54
CA PRO A 51 28.55 1.22 7.63
C PRO A 51 27.86 2.21 6.68
N ASN A 52 27.85 3.48 7.07
CA ASN A 52 27.43 4.64 6.28
C ASN A 52 25.94 4.78 5.95
N VAL A 53 25.04 3.98 6.53
CA VAL A 53 23.60 4.10 6.29
C VAL A 53 22.78 4.04 7.57
N ILE A 54 21.76 4.89 7.64
CA ILE A 54 20.76 4.93 8.71
C ILE A 54 19.38 4.80 8.06
N ALA A 55 18.61 3.80 8.47
CA ALA A 55 17.17 3.78 8.28
C ALA A 55 16.54 4.56 9.45
N ALA A 56 15.80 5.62 9.14
CA ALA A 56 15.21 6.49 10.13
C ALA A 56 13.75 6.81 9.79
N GLY A 57 12.92 6.92 10.81
CA GLY A 57 11.50 7.19 10.63
C GLY A 57 10.78 7.44 11.95
N TRP A 58 9.50 7.74 11.85
CA TRP A 58 8.63 7.89 13.01
C TRP A 58 7.25 7.32 12.70
N VAL A 59 6.67 6.67 13.70
CA VAL A 59 5.32 6.09 13.65
C VAL A 59 4.38 6.96 14.47
N ALA A 60 3.25 7.34 13.86
CA ALA A 60 2.10 7.84 14.59
C ALA A 60 1.22 6.65 14.99
N LYS A 61 0.86 6.57 16.28
CA LYS A 61 -0.01 5.49 16.79
C LYS A 61 -1.48 5.79 16.48
N VAL A 62 -1.76 5.94 15.19
CA VAL A 62 -3.05 6.30 14.63
C VAL A 62 -3.20 5.64 13.25
N GLY A 63 -4.39 5.15 12.94
CA GLY A 63 -4.77 4.69 11.60
C GLY A 63 -6.28 4.82 11.40
N SER A 64 -6.84 4.15 10.40
CA SER A 64 -8.27 4.29 10.11
C SER A 64 -9.16 3.91 11.29
N VAL A 65 -8.75 2.98 12.17
CA VAL A 65 -9.53 2.59 13.36
C VAL A 65 -9.78 3.73 14.36
N ASN A 66 -9.00 4.81 14.28
CA ASN A 66 -9.09 5.99 15.15
C ASN A 66 -10.02 7.10 14.60
N GLU A 67 -10.58 6.89 13.42
CA GLU A 67 -11.44 7.87 12.73
C GLU A 67 -12.88 7.84 13.27
N ARG A 68 -13.80 8.48 12.55
CA ARG A 68 -15.24 8.43 12.82
C ARG A 68 -16.02 8.71 11.52
N PRO A 69 -17.31 8.35 11.44
CA PRO A 69 -18.15 8.69 10.30
C PRO A 69 -18.07 10.19 9.95
N GLY A 70 -17.97 10.50 8.66
CA GLY A 70 -17.81 11.85 8.13
C GLY A 70 -16.36 12.30 7.97
N ILE A 71 -15.38 11.58 8.52
CA ILE A 71 -13.95 11.86 8.32
C ILE A 71 -13.14 10.60 7.98
N THR A 72 -13.77 9.55 7.44
CA THR A 72 -13.04 8.34 7.08
C THR A 72 -12.00 8.61 5.98
N GLY A 73 -10.85 7.94 6.06
CA GLY A 73 -9.71 8.13 5.16
C GLY A 73 -8.79 9.28 5.53
N ILE A 74 -9.08 10.05 6.58
CA ILE A 74 -8.28 11.21 6.96
C ILE A 74 -6.86 10.84 7.41
N SER A 75 -6.66 9.64 7.99
CA SER A 75 -5.33 9.13 8.37
C SER A 75 -4.47 8.93 7.14
N HIS A 76 -5.03 8.28 6.11
CA HIS A 76 -4.38 8.09 4.81
C HIS A 76 -4.19 9.43 4.11
N PHE A 77 -5.15 10.34 4.22
CA PHE A 77 -5.00 11.68 3.66
C PHE A 77 -3.80 12.41 4.28
N PHE A 78 -3.54 12.26 5.59
CA PHE A 78 -2.33 12.80 6.21
C PHE A 78 -1.04 12.17 5.71
N GLU A 79 -1.06 10.91 5.27
CA GLU A 79 0.06 10.30 4.54
C GLU A 79 0.52 11.20 3.39
N HIS A 80 -0.44 11.65 2.56
CA HIS A 80 -0.17 12.55 1.43
C HIS A 80 0.22 13.95 1.88
N MET A 81 -0.56 14.53 2.82
CA MET A 81 -0.39 15.92 3.22
C MET A 81 0.96 16.21 3.85
N MET A 82 1.59 15.21 4.46
CA MET A 82 2.90 15.32 5.10
C MET A 82 4.07 15.46 4.14
N PHE A 83 3.85 15.23 2.84
CA PHE A 83 4.84 15.51 1.80
C PHE A 83 4.68 16.91 1.20
N LYS A 84 3.61 17.64 1.55
CA LYS A 84 3.28 18.91 0.90
C LYS A 84 4.09 20.09 1.43
N GLY A 85 4.87 19.95 2.50
CA GLY A 85 5.82 20.99 2.90
C GLY A 85 5.54 21.64 4.25
N THR A 86 6.34 22.67 4.53
CA THR A 86 6.27 23.58 5.67
C THR A 86 6.42 25.02 5.17
N ASP A 87 6.34 26.04 6.02
CA ASP A 87 6.63 27.41 5.57
C ASP A 87 8.10 27.61 5.12
N THR A 88 8.97 26.63 5.35
CA THR A 88 10.38 26.65 4.90
C THR A 88 10.62 25.77 3.67
N ILE A 89 9.87 24.67 3.51
CA ILE A 89 10.06 23.66 2.46
C ILE A 89 8.76 23.51 1.67
N GLY A 90 8.83 23.49 0.34
CA GLY A 90 7.70 23.30 -0.57
C GLY A 90 7.05 24.61 -1.03
N THR A 91 7.67 25.76 -0.77
CA THR A 91 7.12 27.06 -1.18
C THR A 91 8.18 28.10 -1.55
N ARG A 92 7.84 28.92 -2.54
CA ARG A 92 8.63 30.10 -2.94
C ARG A 92 8.23 31.37 -2.19
N ASN A 93 7.01 31.40 -1.66
CA ASN A 93 6.43 32.57 -1.01
C ASN A 93 5.34 32.12 -0.01
N PRO A 94 5.70 31.92 1.26
CA PRO A 94 4.77 31.42 2.29
C PRO A 94 3.53 32.31 2.49
N LYS A 95 3.67 33.63 2.34
CA LYS A 95 2.55 34.57 2.50
C LYS A 95 1.55 34.44 1.36
N LEU A 96 2.03 34.32 0.13
CA LEU A 96 1.18 34.10 -1.04
C LEU A 96 0.52 32.72 -0.99
N ASP A 97 1.25 31.70 -0.57
CA ASP A 97 0.69 30.36 -0.36
C ASP A 97 -0.47 30.37 0.66
N ALA A 98 -0.29 31.10 1.77
CA ALA A 98 -1.34 31.27 2.77
C ALA A 98 -2.58 31.98 2.21
N ASP A 99 -2.42 33.01 1.37
CA ASP A 99 -3.54 33.69 0.69
C ASP A 99 -4.31 32.71 -0.22
N TYR A 100 -3.59 31.93 -1.04
CA TYR A 100 -4.21 30.93 -1.90
C TYR A 100 -5.02 29.92 -1.10
N ARG A 101 -4.45 29.37 -0.02
CA ARG A 101 -5.15 28.40 0.85
C ARG A 101 -6.40 29.00 1.49
N ALA A 102 -6.31 30.23 2.02
CA ALA A 102 -7.46 30.90 2.63
C ALA A 102 -8.62 31.10 1.63
N ARG A 103 -8.29 31.54 0.41
CA ARG A 103 -9.28 31.74 -0.66
C ARG A 103 -9.88 30.42 -1.16
N GLN A 104 -9.07 29.37 -1.28
CA GLN A 104 -9.55 28.03 -1.60
C GLN A 104 -10.52 27.51 -0.53
N SER A 105 -10.18 27.69 0.75
CA SER A 105 -11.07 27.29 1.85
C SER A 105 -12.38 28.08 1.86
N ALA A 106 -12.36 29.37 1.56
CA ALA A 106 -13.58 30.17 1.45
C ALA A 106 -14.49 29.70 0.29
N LEU A 107 -13.92 29.44 -0.90
CA LEU A 107 -14.66 28.88 -2.03
C LEU A 107 -15.24 27.51 -1.70
N ARG A 108 -14.45 26.63 -1.06
CA ARG A 108 -14.93 25.31 -0.68
C ARG A 108 -16.02 25.37 0.37
N ALA A 109 -15.91 26.25 1.37
CA ALA A 109 -16.96 26.44 2.37
C ALA A 109 -18.29 26.84 1.71
N ARG A 110 -18.24 27.71 0.69
CA ARG A 110 -19.43 28.10 -0.07
C ARG A 110 -20.01 26.95 -0.91
N ILE A 111 -19.16 26.19 -1.60
CA ILE A 111 -19.59 24.97 -2.32
C ILE A 111 -20.28 24.02 -1.33
N ASN A 112 -19.69 23.85 -0.14
CA ASN A 112 -20.22 22.97 0.86
C ASN A 112 -21.60 23.43 1.35
N ASP A 113 -21.75 24.70 1.72
CA ASP A 113 -23.05 25.28 2.11
C ASP A 113 -24.15 25.00 1.07
N LEU A 114 -23.86 25.22 -0.22
CA LEU A 114 -24.81 24.98 -1.31
C LEU A 114 -25.16 23.49 -1.51
N ILE A 115 -24.21 22.60 -1.31
CA ILE A 115 -24.47 21.15 -1.42
C ILE A 115 -25.37 20.72 -0.24
N TRP A 116 -25.05 21.09 1.00
CA TRP A 116 -25.76 20.61 2.18
C TRP A 116 -27.16 21.23 2.29
N ASN A 117 -27.30 22.52 2.00
CA ASN A 117 -28.56 23.24 2.16
C ASN A 117 -29.40 23.29 0.86
N GLY A 118 -28.82 22.91 -0.28
CA GLY A 118 -29.49 22.90 -1.58
C GLY A 118 -29.56 21.52 -2.22
N GLN A 119 -28.41 20.93 -2.57
CA GLN A 119 -28.37 19.64 -3.28
C GLN A 119 -29.00 18.49 -2.46
N TYR A 120 -28.78 18.45 -1.15
CA TYR A 120 -29.40 17.42 -0.32
C TYR A 120 -30.93 17.50 -0.30
N ALA A 121 -31.52 18.70 -0.39
CA ALA A 121 -32.97 18.83 -0.51
C ALA A 121 -33.48 18.20 -1.82
N ARG A 122 -32.75 18.41 -2.92
CA ARG A 122 -33.04 17.80 -4.23
C ARG A 122 -32.88 16.28 -4.19
N TYR A 123 -31.83 15.79 -3.52
CA TYR A 123 -31.60 14.36 -3.29
C TYR A 123 -32.75 13.72 -2.51
N TYR A 124 -33.20 14.35 -1.41
CA TYR A 124 -34.32 13.86 -0.61
C TYR A 124 -35.66 13.85 -1.37
N GLN A 125 -35.79 14.70 -2.37
CA GLN A 125 -36.95 14.75 -3.27
C GLN A 125 -36.84 13.76 -4.44
N GLY A 126 -35.71 13.07 -4.59
CA GLY A 126 -35.45 12.14 -5.69
C GLY A 126 -35.17 12.83 -7.03
N GLU A 127 -34.81 14.11 -7.03
CA GLU A 127 -34.47 14.84 -8.26
C GLU A 127 -33.07 14.52 -8.79
N ILE A 128 -32.18 14.08 -7.89
CA ILE A 128 -30.79 13.71 -8.17
C ILE A 128 -30.42 12.49 -7.33
N ASP A 129 -29.47 11.68 -7.80
CA ASP A 129 -29.08 10.43 -7.12
C ASP A 129 -27.88 10.60 -6.17
N ASP A 130 -27.12 11.69 -6.32
CA ASP A 130 -25.95 11.98 -5.49
C ASP A 130 -25.74 13.50 -5.38
N PRO A 131 -25.85 14.11 -4.18
CA PRO A 131 -25.66 15.54 -4.00
C PRO A 131 -24.23 16.03 -4.28
N TRP A 132 -23.25 15.12 -4.33
CA TRP A 132 -21.84 15.45 -4.53
C TRP A 132 -21.37 15.32 -5.98
N ASN A 133 -22.15 14.65 -6.82
CA ASN A 133 -21.81 14.40 -8.21
C ASN A 133 -21.86 15.69 -9.04
N PRO A 134 -20.73 16.12 -9.66
CA PRO A 134 -20.67 17.35 -10.44
C PRO A 134 -21.67 17.42 -11.61
N ASN A 135 -22.16 16.29 -12.11
CA ASN A 135 -23.16 16.26 -13.19
C ASN A 135 -24.52 16.88 -12.76
N PHE A 136 -24.76 17.00 -11.46
CA PHE A 136 -25.98 17.59 -10.90
C PHE A 136 -25.77 19.00 -10.34
N ASP A 137 -24.55 19.55 -10.47
CA ASP A 137 -24.22 20.89 -9.99
C ASP A 137 -25.18 21.94 -10.58
N THR A 138 -25.63 22.86 -9.72
CA THR A 138 -26.30 24.08 -10.19
C THR A 138 -25.28 24.97 -10.92
N PRO A 139 -25.72 25.93 -11.75
CA PRO A 139 -24.82 26.89 -12.37
C PRO A 139 -23.89 27.61 -11.37
N GLU A 140 -24.41 27.94 -10.17
CA GLU A 140 -23.60 28.57 -9.10
C GLU A 140 -22.48 27.63 -8.61
N ILE A 141 -22.81 26.36 -8.32
CA ILE A 141 -21.81 25.39 -7.85
C ILE A 141 -20.76 25.13 -8.94
N ALA A 142 -21.19 24.96 -10.19
CA ALA A 142 -20.28 24.73 -11.32
C ALA A 142 -19.29 25.91 -11.51
N THR A 143 -19.77 27.15 -11.37
CA THR A 143 -18.91 28.34 -11.40
C THR A 143 -17.91 28.33 -10.24
N LEU A 144 -18.35 28.08 -9.01
CA LEU A 144 -17.47 28.05 -7.84
C LEU A 144 -16.39 26.95 -7.95
N ARG A 145 -16.73 25.77 -8.49
CA ARG A 145 -15.74 24.71 -8.73
C ARG A 145 -14.71 25.12 -9.78
N LYS A 146 -15.14 25.82 -10.85
CA LYS A 146 -14.24 26.35 -11.87
C LYS A 146 -13.28 27.40 -11.28
N GLU A 147 -13.79 28.29 -10.44
CA GLU A 147 -12.97 29.28 -9.73
C GLU A 147 -11.96 28.62 -8.78
N LEU A 148 -12.41 27.61 -8.01
CA LEU A 148 -11.54 26.84 -7.11
C LEU A 148 -10.42 26.15 -7.89
N LYS A 149 -10.76 25.46 -8.99
CA LYS A 149 -9.79 24.81 -9.86
C LYS A 149 -8.78 25.80 -10.45
N ALA A 150 -9.24 26.92 -10.97
CA ALA A 150 -8.35 27.95 -11.52
C ALA A 150 -7.38 28.51 -10.46
N LEU A 151 -7.87 28.68 -9.22
CA LEU A 151 -7.06 29.13 -8.10
C LEU A 151 -5.97 28.11 -7.72
N MET A 152 -6.33 26.83 -7.66
CA MET A 152 -5.40 25.73 -7.39
C MET A 152 -4.35 25.60 -8.50
N ASP A 153 -4.78 25.63 -9.77
CA ASP A 153 -3.86 25.58 -10.91
C ASP A 153 -2.91 26.78 -10.90
N THR A 154 -3.37 27.97 -10.54
CA THR A 154 -2.49 29.15 -10.38
C THR A 154 -1.45 28.93 -9.29
N GLN A 155 -1.89 28.50 -8.09
CA GLN A 155 -1.00 28.24 -6.95
C GLN A 155 0.09 27.22 -7.29
N GLN A 156 -0.27 26.17 -8.05
CA GLN A 156 0.61 25.07 -8.46
C GLN A 156 1.44 25.39 -9.70
N GLY A 157 1.31 26.60 -10.27
CA GLY A 157 2.01 27.01 -11.48
C GLY A 157 1.58 26.20 -12.70
N ARG A 158 0.26 26.08 -12.92
CA ARG A 158 -0.39 25.36 -14.03
C ARG A 158 -1.44 26.20 -14.78
N ALA A 159 -1.63 27.47 -14.42
CA ALA A 159 -2.67 28.33 -14.99
C ALA A 159 -2.61 28.46 -16.53
N PHE A 160 -1.43 28.34 -17.14
CA PHE A 160 -1.23 28.46 -18.57
C PHE A 160 -0.79 27.16 -19.25
N ASN A 161 -0.93 25.99 -18.59
CA ASN A 161 -0.46 24.71 -19.12
C ASN A 161 -0.99 24.41 -20.54
N ASP A 162 -2.28 24.60 -20.78
CA ASP A 162 -2.88 24.32 -22.09
C ASP A 162 -2.34 25.26 -23.18
N LYS A 163 -2.15 26.55 -22.86
CA LYS A 163 -1.57 27.54 -23.78
C LYS A 163 -0.11 27.24 -24.08
N ILE A 164 0.67 26.89 -23.04
CA ILE A 164 2.06 26.49 -23.17
C ILE A 164 2.17 25.25 -24.04
N ALA A 165 1.37 24.21 -23.78
CA ALA A 165 1.37 22.98 -24.58
C ALA A 165 0.98 23.24 -26.04
N ALA A 166 -0.02 24.10 -26.30
CA ALA A 166 -0.42 24.48 -27.65
C ALA A 166 0.71 25.21 -28.39
N LEU A 167 1.38 26.18 -27.74
CA LEU A 167 2.51 26.91 -28.33
C LEU A 167 3.74 26.01 -28.52
N GLU A 168 4.01 25.07 -27.62
CA GLU A 168 5.07 24.06 -27.77
C GLU A 168 4.78 23.13 -28.96
N GLY A 169 3.52 22.71 -29.13
CA GLY A 169 3.08 21.95 -30.30
C GLY A 169 3.24 22.74 -31.60
N GLN A 170 2.86 24.02 -31.61
CA GLN A 170 3.07 24.92 -32.75
C GLN A 170 4.55 25.10 -33.07
N LEU A 171 5.41 25.28 -32.05
CA LEU A 171 6.85 25.41 -32.22
C LEU A 171 7.48 24.12 -32.79
N GLY A 172 6.99 22.95 -32.36
CA GLY A 172 7.39 21.65 -32.89
C GLY A 172 6.98 21.44 -34.34
N ALA A 173 5.82 21.95 -34.75
CA ALA A 173 5.32 21.87 -36.13
C ALA A 173 5.94 22.91 -37.09
N THR A 174 6.57 23.97 -36.57
CA THR A 174 7.16 25.05 -37.36
C THR A 174 8.53 24.61 -37.93
N ALA A 175 8.75 24.73 -39.24
CA ALA A 175 9.99 24.31 -39.91
C ALA A 175 11.21 25.14 -39.47
N THR A 176 12.41 24.54 -39.49
CA THR A 176 13.67 25.15 -39.01
C THR A 176 14.40 26.01 -40.06
N GLY A 177 13.71 26.45 -41.10
CA GLY A 177 14.28 27.27 -42.18
C GLY A 177 14.33 28.77 -41.85
N ALA A 178 15.19 29.51 -42.55
CA ALA A 178 15.39 30.96 -42.37
C ALA A 178 14.08 31.78 -42.52
N GLU A 179 13.13 31.31 -43.34
CA GLU A 179 11.83 31.97 -43.54
C GLU A 179 10.89 31.87 -42.33
N GLN A 180 11.02 30.81 -41.52
CA GLN A 180 10.18 30.61 -40.33
C GLN A 180 10.86 30.98 -39.02
N GLN A 181 12.13 31.41 -39.07
CA GLN A 181 12.90 31.81 -37.89
C GLN A 181 12.21 32.94 -37.09
N THR A 182 11.60 33.92 -37.77
CA THR A 182 10.88 35.03 -37.13
C THR A 182 9.65 34.53 -36.35
N LEU A 183 8.89 33.59 -36.93
CA LEU A 183 7.73 33.00 -36.27
C LEU A 183 8.15 32.15 -35.07
N ARG A 184 9.19 31.31 -35.21
CA ARG A 184 9.74 30.53 -34.09
C ARG A 184 10.19 31.43 -32.95
N THR A 185 10.91 32.51 -33.25
CA THR A 185 11.39 33.47 -32.24
C THR A 185 10.23 34.15 -31.52
N ALA A 186 9.13 34.47 -32.23
CA ALA A 186 7.92 35.03 -31.62
C ALA A 186 7.24 34.03 -30.66
N ILE A 187 7.06 32.77 -31.09
CA ILE A 187 6.48 31.70 -30.26
C ILE A 187 7.34 31.43 -29.02
N GLU A 188 8.67 31.38 -29.18
CA GLU A 188 9.62 31.22 -28.08
C GLU A 188 9.55 32.39 -27.08
N GLY A 189 9.39 33.62 -27.58
CA GLY A 189 9.19 34.81 -26.75
C GLY A 189 7.90 34.75 -25.93
N GLU A 190 6.79 34.35 -26.56
CA GLU A 190 5.50 34.18 -25.88
C GLU A 190 5.55 33.05 -24.85
N LEU A 191 6.17 31.91 -25.19
CA LEU A 191 6.40 30.80 -24.26
C LEU A 191 7.22 31.25 -23.04
N ALA A 192 8.30 32.01 -23.27
CA ALA A 192 9.13 32.52 -22.18
C ALA A 192 8.34 33.47 -21.27
N GLN A 193 7.53 34.35 -21.84
CA GLN A 193 6.66 35.26 -21.09
C GLN A 193 5.62 34.49 -20.25
N LEU A 194 4.91 33.54 -20.86
CA LEU A 194 3.90 32.74 -20.15
C LEU A 194 4.52 31.90 -19.03
N LYS A 195 5.68 31.28 -19.28
CA LYS A 195 6.40 30.51 -18.25
C LYS A 195 6.87 31.40 -17.11
N ALA A 196 7.34 32.63 -17.40
CA ALA A 196 7.74 33.59 -16.38
C ALA A 196 6.55 34.07 -15.55
N GLU A 197 5.43 34.39 -16.19
CA GLU A 197 4.19 34.79 -15.50
C GLU A 197 3.64 33.65 -14.63
N GLN A 198 3.57 32.42 -15.16
CA GLN A 198 3.15 31.23 -14.41
C GLN A 198 4.04 30.99 -13.19
N THR A 199 5.35 31.15 -13.34
CA THR A 199 6.32 30.99 -12.25
C THR A 199 6.17 32.09 -11.19
N ALA A 200 5.88 33.33 -11.61
CA ALA A 200 5.68 34.46 -10.71
C ALA A 200 4.38 34.35 -9.88
N GLN A 201 3.35 33.71 -10.44
CA GLN A 201 2.08 33.47 -9.76
C GLN A 201 2.10 32.20 -8.88
N SER A 202 2.93 31.22 -9.23
CA SER A 202 3.08 30.00 -8.44
C SER A 202 3.70 30.26 -7.07
N SER A 203 3.14 29.62 -6.05
CA SER A 203 3.72 29.65 -4.70
C SER A 203 4.34 28.31 -4.29
N ILE A 204 4.07 27.22 -5.01
CA ILE A 204 4.47 25.85 -4.65
C ILE A 204 5.78 25.45 -5.33
N VAL A 205 6.63 24.76 -4.57
CA VAL A 205 7.76 23.98 -5.09
C VAL A 205 7.40 22.51 -4.95
N LYS A 206 7.13 21.85 -6.08
CA LYS A 206 6.74 20.43 -6.06
C LYS A 206 7.90 19.55 -5.58
N ASP A 207 7.54 18.56 -4.77
CA ASP A 207 8.39 17.46 -4.33
C ASP A 207 9.71 17.90 -3.65
N GLU A 208 9.76 19.12 -3.10
CA GLU A 208 11.00 19.68 -2.54
C GLU A 208 11.55 18.85 -1.37
N PHE A 209 10.69 18.23 -0.57
CA PHE A 209 11.09 17.28 0.46
C PHE A 209 11.92 16.12 -0.12
N ASP A 210 11.45 15.51 -1.20
CA ASP A 210 12.15 14.40 -1.86
C ASP A 210 13.44 14.89 -2.53
N LEU A 211 13.40 16.04 -3.20
CA LEU A 211 14.57 16.63 -3.87
C LEU A 211 15.71 16.94 -2.90
N ILE A 212 15.40 17.47 -1.70
CA ILE A 212 16.42 17.75 -0.68
C ILE A 212 17.06 16.43 -0.21
N TYR A 213 16.26 15.41 0.09
CA TYR A 213 16.79 14.13 0.56
C TYR A 213 17.60 13.42 -0.53
N THR A 214 17.04 13.24 -1.72
CA THR A 214 17.70 12.57 -2.85
C THR A 214 18.97 13.29 -3.27
N GLY A 215 18.96 14.63 -3.30
CA GLY A 215 20.14 15.46 -3.54
C GLY A 215 21.25 15.32 -2.50
N GLN A 216 20.94 14.79 -1.30
CA GLN A 216 21.88 14.51 -0.23
C GLN A 216 22.18 13.01 -0.06
N GLY A 217 21.76 12.17 -1.01
CA GLY A 217 21.99 10.72 -1.00
C GLY A 217 20.97 9.91 -0.20
N GLY A 218 19.88 10.53 0.25
CA GLY A 218 18.74 9.84 0.83
C GLY A 218 18.01 8.99 -0.21
N SER A 219 17.45 7.87 0.21
CA SER A 219 16.71 6.96 -0.67
C SER A 219 15.57 6.24 0.05
N GLY A 220 14.57 5.83 -0.73
CA GLY A 220 13.42 5.10 -0.20
C GLY A 220 12.59 5.90 0.80
N MET A 221 12.51 7.23 0.64
CA MET A 221 11.56 8.03 1.38
C MET A 221 10.16 7.56 1.02
N ASN A 222 9.38 7.16 2.02
CA ASN A 222 8.01 6.74 1.80
C ASN A 222 7.21 6.85 3.09
N ALA A 223 5.91 6.64 2.96
CA ALA A 223 5.02 6.42 4.07
C ALA A 223 4.02 5.31 3.75
N PHE A 224 3.32 4.84 4.78
CA PHE A 224 2.09 4.08 4.60
C PHE A 224 1.18 4.27 5.79
N THR A 225 -0.11 4.08 5.55
CA THR A 225 -1.17 4.04 6.55
C THR A 225 -1.82 2.67 6.54
N SER A 226 -2.09 2.15 7.74
CA SER A 226 -2.91 0.95 7.95
C SER A 226 -4.12 1.30 8.81
N ASN A 227 -4.86 0.27 9.23
CA ASN A 227 -5.92 0.47 10.20
C ASN A 227 -5.42 0.99 11.55
N ASP A 228 -4.20 0.66 11.97
CA ASP A 228 -3.70 0.97 13.32
C ASP A 228 -2.57 2.01 13.37
N VAL A 229 -1.85 2.22 12.26
CA VAL A 229 -0.62 3.04 12.23
C VAL A 229 -0.47 3.85 10.96
N THR A 230 0.21 5.00 11.07
CA THR A 230 0.79 5.73 9.94
C THR A 230 2.29 5.86 10.19
N PHE A 231 3.12 5.45 9.22
CA PHE A 231 4.57 5.38 9.36
C PHE A 231 5.26 6.12 8.22
N TYR A 232 6.12 7.08 8.56
CA TYR A 232 7.03 7.78 7.63
C TYR A 232 8.46 7.32 7.88
N PHE A 233 9.19 7.03 6.80
CA PHE A 233 10.55 6.53 6.89
C PHE A 233 11.38 6.89 5.66
N ILE A 234 12.70 6.80 5.82
CA ILE A 234 13.69 7.04 4.78
C ILE A 234 15.02 6.36 5.15
N ASN A 235 15.85 6.05 4.15
CA ASN A 235 17.26 5.74 4.37
C ASN A 235 18.11 6.98 4.06
N VAL A 236 19.02 7.34 4.95
CA VAL A 236 19.96 8.46 4.76
C VAL A 236 21.41 7.99 5.00
N PRO A 237 22.40 8.62 4.33
CA PRO A 237 23.80 8.43 4.70
C PRO A 237 24.03 8.84 6.16
N SER A 238 24.94 8.16 6.89
CA SER A 238 25.14 8.41 8.32
C SER A 238 25.49 9.87 8.65
N ASN A 239 26.24 10.54 7.78
CA ASN A 239 26.58 11.97 7.90
C ASN A 239 25.42 12.93 7.59
N LYS A 240 24.23 12.42 7.27
CA LYS A 240 22.98 13.17 7.03
C LYS A 240 21.92 12.94 8.11
N PHE A 241 22.29 12.36 9.24
CA PHE A 241 21.38 12.19 10.37
C PHE A 241 20.77 13.52 10.86
N GLU A 242 21.58 14.57 10.97
CA GLU A 242 21.10 15.89 11.39
C GLU A 242 20.13 16.51 10.37
N LEU A 243 20.34 16.27 9.06
CA LEU A 243 19.39 16.67 8.02
C LEU A 243 18.03 16.00 8.22
N TRP A 244 18.02 14.68 8.46
CA TRP A 244 16.78 13.95 8.76
C TRP A 244 16.09 14.52 10.01
N ALA A 245 16.83 14.75 11.09
CA ALA A 245 16.26 15.28 12.33
C ALA A 245 15.66 16.69 12.14
N TRP A 246 16.35 17.56 11.38
CA TRP A 246 15.82 18.87 11.02
C TRP A 246 14.55 18.77 10.17
N MET A 247 14.59 18.01 9.07
CA MET A 247 13.47 17.88 8.13
C MET A 247 12.22 17.27 8.77
N GLU A 248 12.36 16.15 9.50
CA GLU A 248 11.21 15.50 10.12
C GLU A 248 10.65 16.29 11.32
N SER A 249 11.51 16.96 12.11
CA SER A 249 11.01 17.83 13.18
C SER A 249 10.30 19.07 12.63
N ASP A 250 10.77 19.64 11.52
CA ASP A 250 10.08 20.75 10.86
C ASP A 250 8.75 20.30 10.26
N ARG A 251 8.72 19.12 9.62
CA ARG A 251 7.49 18.50 9.12
C ARG A 251 6.47 18.32 10.24
N LEU A 252 6.87 17.86 11.43
CA LEU A 252 5.94 17.66 12.57
C LEU A 252 5.50 18.96 13.26
N GLN A 253 6.35 19.99 13.28
CA GLN A 253 6.02 21.25 13.96
C GLN A 253 5.25 22.21 13.05
N ASN A 254 5.75 22.41 11.84
CA ASN A 254 5.43 23.53 10.96
C ASN A 254 4.77 23.08 9.65
N SER A 255 4.11 21.91 9.65
CA SER A 255 3.42 21.37 8.48
C SER A 255 2.44 22.38 7.89
N VAL A 256 2.52 22.54 6.56
CA VAL A 256 1.59 23.33 5.77
C VAL A 256 0.86 22.40 4.83
N PHE A 257 -0.45 22.28 5.05
CA PHE A 257 -1.37 21.47 4.24
C PHE A 257 -1.73 22.18 2.93
N ARG A 258 -0.72 22.60 2.17
CA ARG A 258 -0.89 23.10 0.80
C ARG A 258 -1.39 21.99 -0.10
N GLU A 259 -2.03 22.36 -1.20
CA GLU A 259 -2.64 21.41 -2.14
C GLU A 259 -3.78 20.57 -1.56
N PHE A 260 -4.30 20.89 -0.36
CA PHE A 260 -5.34 20.11 0.33
C PHE A 260 -6.49 19.65 -0.58
N TYR A 261 -7.09 20.57 -1.35
CA TYR A 261 -8.22 20.21 -2.21
C TYR A 261 -7.79 19.45 -3.47
N SER A 262 -6.63 19.75 -4.05
CA SER A 262 -6.12 18.99 -5.22
C SER A 262 -5.67 17.59 -4.83
N GLU A 263 -5.08 17.45 -3.66
CA GLU A 263 -4.59 16.16 -3.19
C GLU A 263 -5.74 15.21 -2.91
N ARG A 264 -6.87 15.75 -2.49
CA ARG A 264 -8.10 14.99 -2.32
C ARG A 264 -8.63 14.46 -3.65
N ASP A 265 -8.50 15.23 -4.72
CA ASP A 265 -8.81 14.75 -6.08
C ASP A 265 -7.83 13.63 -6.49
N VAL A 266 -6.54 13.73 -6.12
CA VAL A 266 -5.55 12.65 -6.31
C VAL A 266 -5.95 11.38 -5.55
N VAL A 267 -6.41 11.50 -4.30
CA VAL A 267 -6.89 10.35 -3.51
C VAL A 267 -8.16 9.73 -4.12
N HIS A 268 -9.05 10.52 -4.72
CA HIS A 268 -10.17 9.98 -5.49
C HIS A 268 -9.70 9.17 -6.70
N GLU A 269 -8.70 9.66 -7.45
CA GLU A 269 -8.13 8.90 -8.56
C GLU A 269 -7.38 7.66 -8.09
N GLU A 270 -6.70 7.72 -6.95
CA GLU A 270 -6.10 6.54 -6.33
C GLU A 270 -7.16 5.50 -5.97
N ARG A 271 -8.27 5.91 -5.35
CA ARG A 271 -9.39 5.03 -5.03
C ARG A 271 -9.96 4.36 -6.28
N ARG A 272 -10.13 5.12 -7.36
CA ARG A 272 -10.56 4.59 -8.66
C ARG A 272 -9.60 3.54 -9.19
N LEU A 273 -8.30 3.84 -9.15
CA LEU A 273 -7.26 2.95 -9.65
C LEU A 273 -7.06 1.69 -8.78
N ARG A 274 -7.06 1.81 -7.45
CA ARG A 274 -6.70 0.71 -6.55
C ARG A 274 -7.90 -0.14 -6.15
N THR A 275 -9.05 0.49 -5.93
CA THR A 275 -10.24 -0.17 -5.39
C THR A 275 -11.30 -0.40 -6.48
N GLU A 276 -11.72 0.66 -7.17
CA GLU A 276 -12.89 0.58 -8.07
C GLU A 276 -12.58 -0.13 -9.40
N SER A 277 -11.35 -0.01 -9.90
CA SER A 277 -10.92 -0.67 -11.14
C SER A 277 -10.43 -2.11 -10.94
N THR A 278 -10.26 -2.55 -9.69
CA THR A 278 -9.91 -3.94 -9.37
C THR A 278 -11.19 -4.78 -9.36
N PRO A 279 -11.26 -5.92 -10.08
CA PRO A 279 -12.50 -6.70 -10.21
C PRO A 279 -13.19 -7.08 -8.89
N THR A 280 -12.42 -7.31 -7.84
CA THR A 280 -12.91 -7.67 -6.49
C THR A 280 -12.89 -6.51 -5.49
N GLY A 281 -12.28 -5.36 -5.82
CA GLY A 281 -11.94 -4.33 -4.81
C GLY A 281 -13.14 -3.73 -4.10
N VAL A 282 -14.19 -3.35 -4.84
CA VAL A 282 -15.44 -2.80 -4.27
C VAL A 282 -16.22 -3.82 -3.44
N PHE A 283 -16.11 -5.10 -3.78
CA PHE A 283 -16.73 -6.17 -3.02
C PHE A 283 -15.93 -6.49 -1.76
N GLN A 284 -14.60 -6.40 -1.84
CA GLN A 284 -13.72 -6.57 -0.70
C GLN A 284 -14.01 -5.53 0.39
N GLU A 285 -14.22 -4.28 0.00
CA GLU A 285 -14.64 -3.20 0.92
C GLU A 285 -15.98 -3.51 1.62
N GLN A 286 -16.95 -4.03 0.88
CA GLN A 286 -18.24 -4.44 1.44
C GLN A 286 -18.07 -5.65 2.37
N PHE A 287 -17.21 -6.60 2.02
CA PHE A 287 -16.93 -7.77 2.84
C PHE A 287 -16.22 -7.39 4.15
N ASP A 288 -15.28 -6.45 4.09
CA ASP A 288 -14.60 -5.89 5.26
C ASP A 288 -15.60 -5.21 6.21
N ALA A 289 -16.51 -4.39 5.67
CA ALA A 289 -17.56 -3.72 6.45
C ALA A 289 -18.65 -4.68 6.97
N MET A 290 -18.91 -5.79 6.27
CA MET A 290 -19.81 -6.85 6.75
C MET A 290 -19.17 -7.65 7.90
N PHE A 291 -17.88 -7.95 7.78
CA PHE A 291 -17.12 -8.72 8.75
C PHE A 291 -16.93 -7.93 10.05
N TRP A 292 -16.44 -6.68 9.96
CA TRP A 292 -16.33 -5.78 11.10
C TRP A 292 -17.63 -4.98 11.26
N MET A 293 -18.55 -5.42 12.12
CA MET A 293 -19.86 -4.79 12.24
C MET A 293 -19.84 -3.49 13.06
N ALA A 294 -18.98 -3.43 14.08
CA ALA A 294 -18.96 -2.32 15.03
C ALA A 294 -17.60 -1.62 15.10
N SER A 295 -16.51 -2.36 14.93
CA SER A 295 -15.16 -1.83 15.03
C SER A 295 -14.86 -0.79 13.94
N GLY A 296 -13.96 0.15 14.23
CA GLY A 296 -13.38 1.07 13.23
C GLY A 296 -12.58 0.35 12.13
N TYR A 297 -12.31 -0.96 12.29
CA TYR A 297 -11.76 -1.80 11.22
C TYR A 297 -12.69 -2.02 10.03
N SER A 298 -13.96 -1.65 10.17
CA SER A 298 -14.94 -1.60 9.08
C SER A 298 -14.67 -0.49 8.07
N TRP A 299 -13.90 0.53 8.44
CA TRP A 299 -13.64 1.66 7.57
C TRP A 299 -12.46 1.39 6.65
N PRO A 300 -12.63 1.54 5.33
CA PRO A 300 -11.53 1.42 4.39
C PRO A 300 -10.46 2.44 4.72
N VAL A 301 -9.20 2.04 4.66
CA VAL A 301 -8.06 2.92 5.00
C VAL A 301 -8.06 4.19 4.14
N ILE A 302 -8.45 4.07 2.86
CA ILE A 302 -8.56 5.20 1.93
C ILE A 302 -9.80 6.09 2.19
N GLY A 303 -10.76 5.62 2.99
CA GLY A 303 -11.99 6.34 3.31
C GLY A 303 -13.12 6.18 2.28
N TRP A 304 -14.34 6.45 2.72
CA TRP A 304 -15.52 6.45 1.86
C TRP A 304 -15.55 7.69 0.96
N THR A 305 -16.00 7.54 -0.29
CA THR A 305 -16.08 8.65 -1.25
C THR A 305 -16.88 9.84 -0.73
N SER A 306 -17.96 9.62 0.03
CA SER A 306 -18.75 10.69 0.64
C SER A 306 -17.97 11.48 1.70
N ASP A 307 -17.12 10.79 2.47
CA ASP A 307 -16.35 11.38 3.57
C ASP A 307 -15.14 12.15 3.03
N LEU A 308 -14.45 11.59 2.03
CA LEU A 308 -13.40 12.28 1.28
C LEU A 308 -13.92 13.62 0.73
N ASN A 309 -15.18 13.72 0.35
CA ASN A 309 -15.74 14.97 -0.14
C ASN A 309 -16.07 16.01 0.96
N SER A 310 -16.26 15.57 2.21
CA SER A 310 -16.95 16.34 3.23
C SER A 310 -16.03 17.01 4.26
N TYR A 311 -14.94 16.36 4.68
CA TYR A 311 -14.14 16.91 5.78
C TYR A 311 -13.41 18.22 5.41
N THR A 312 -13.43 19.15 6.37
CA THR A 312 -12.87 20.50 6.23
C THR A 312 -11.40 20.57 6.64
N MET A 313 -10.72 21.66 6.24
CA MET A 313 -9.37 21.96 6.73
C MET A 313 -9.33 22.08 8.26
N GLU A 314 -10.40 22.60 8.88
CA GLU A 314 -10.51 22.71 10.34
C GLU A 314 -10.54 21.33 11.00
N GLU A 315 -11.33 20.39 10.48
CA GLU A 315 -11.39 19.02 10.99
C GLU A 315 -10.06 18.28 10.81
N ALA A 316 -9.40 18.49 9.67
CA ALA A 316 -8.05 17.98 9.44
C ALA A 316 -7.07 18.54 10.48
N LEU A 317 -7.05 19.85 10.72
CA LEU A 317 -6.19 20.45 11.75
C LEU A 317 -6.49 19.93 13.15
N LYS A 318 -7.76 19.70 13.49
CA LYS A 318 -8.15 19.08 14.76
C LYS A 318 -7.61 17.64 14.88
N TYR A 319 -7.72 16.86 13.82
CA TYR A 319 -7.20 15.49 13.75
C TYR A 319 -5.67 15.48 13.90
N TRP A 320 -4.98 16.31 13.10
CA TRP A 320 -3.55 16.54 13.17
C TRP A 320 -3.05 16.87 14.59
N ASN A 321 -3.67 17.87 15.22
CA ASN A 321 -3.32 18.33 16.57
C ASN A 321 -3.56 17.28 17.66
N THR A 322 -4.41 16.29 17.39
CA THR A 322 -4.69 15.20 18.34
C THR A 322 -3.71 14.05 18.15
N TYR A 323 -3.48 13.62 16.91
CA TYR A 323 -2.85 12.33 16.64
C TYR A 323 -1.39 12.41 16.17
N TYR A 324 -0.96 13.53 15.59
CA TYR A 324 0.37 13.71 15.01
C TYR A 324 1.26 14.63 15.85
N ARG A 325 1.10 14.54 17.18
CA ARG A 325 1.86 15.31 18.16
C ARG A 325 2.78 14.39 18.98
N PRO A 326 3.94 14.88 19.46
CA PRO A 326 5.02 14.08 20.03
C PRO A 326 4.57 13.04 21.07
N ASN A 327 3.57 13.34 21.91
CA ASN A 327 3.02 12.40 22.90
C ASN A 327 2.31 11.17 22.32
N ASN A 328 2.11 11.10 21.00
CA ASN A 328 1.56 9.95 20.28
C ASN A 328 2.52 9.40 19.20
N LEU A 329 3.74 9.93 19.12
CA LEU A 329 4.73 9.53 18.11
C LEU A 329 5.85 8.70 18.75
N CYS A 330 6.40 7.77 17.97
CA CYS A 330 7.66 7.11 18.30
C CYS A 330 8.65 7.23 17.14
N GLY A 331 9.83 7.80 17.38
CA GLY A 331 10.94 7.74 16.44
C GLY A 331 11.65 6.39 16.51
N VAL A 332 12.07 5.88 15.36
CA VAL A 332 12.81 4.60 15.25
C VAL A 332 14.01 4.83 14.34
N ILE A 333 15.20 4.55 14.85
CA ILE A 333 16.48 4.77 14.15
C ILE A 333 17.30 3.49 14.19
N VAL A 334 17.69 2.99 13.03
CA VAL A 334 18.47 1.74 12.90
C VAL A 334 19.60 1.96 11.89
N GLY A 335 20.86 1.74 12.30
CA GLY A 335 21.99 1.85 11.38
C GLY A 335 23.27 2.36 12.04
N ASP A 336 24.19 2.86 11.22
CA ASP A 336 25.53 3.26 11.66
C ASP A 336 25.54 4.71 12.19
N PHE A 337 25.44 4.87 13.52
CA PHE A 337 25.49 6.15 14.21
C PHE A 337 26.02 6.01 15.65
N ASN A 338 26.55 7.09 16.22
CA ASN A 338 26.86 7.17 17.64
C ASN A 338 25.58 7.51 18.43
N PRO A 339 25.13 6.68 19.39
CA PRO A 339 23.87 6.93 20.08
C PRO A 339 23.84 8.22 20.91
N SER A 340 24.96 8.60 21.53
CA SER A 340 25.03 9.83 22.33
C SER A 340 24.92 11.10 21.48
N GLU A 341 25.55 11.11 20.30
CA GLU A 341 25.44 12.21 19.33
C GLU A 341 24.03 12.26 18.70
N ALA A 342 23.48 11.08 18.35
CA ALA A 342 22.13 10.97 17.83
C ALA A 342 21.10 11.48 18.83
N ARG A 343 21.23 11.12 20.12
CA ARG A 343 20.37 11.61 21.19
C ARG A 343 20.43 13.13 21.33
N SER A 344 21.63 13.73 21.37
CA SER A 344 21.76 15.19 21.46
C SER A 344 21.13 15.91 20.26
N THR A 345 21.27 15.33 19.06
CA THR A 345 20.62 15.83 17.85
C THR A 345 19.10 15.71 17.95
N ILE A 346 18.58 14.56 18.38
CA ILE A 346 17.15 14.34 18.56
C ILE A 346 16.57 15.33 19.59
N GLU A 347 17.22 15.49 20.75
CA GLU A 347 16.80 16.44 21.79
C GLU A 347 16.73 17.88 21.25
N ARG A 348 17.73 18.29 20.46
CA ARG A 348 17.76 19.62 19.83
C ARG A 348 16.59 19.85 18.88
N TYR A 349 16.31 18.90 17.99
CA TYR A 349 15.35 19.09 16.89
C TYR A 349 13.93 18.70 17.26
N PHE A 350 13.72 17.58 17.95
CA PHE A 350 12.41 17.07 18.33
C PHE A 350 11.97 17.54 19.72
N GLY A 351 12.90 17.98 20.59
CA GLY A 351 12.54 18.47 21.93
C GLY A 351 11.70 19.75 21.91
N ARG A 352 11.80 20.55 20.84
CA ARG A 352 11.00 21.77 20.64
C ARG A 352 9.55 21.51 20.23
N LEU A 353 9.19 20.27 19.87
CA LEU A 353 7.86 19.98 19.34
C LEU A 353 6.79 20.20 20.42
N GLU A 354 5.70 20.85 20.03
CA GLU A 354 4.58 21.12 20.93
C GLU A 354 3.80 19.84 21.23
N LYS A 355 3.61 19.57 22.52
CA LYS A 355 2.77 18.46 22.98
C LYS A 355 1.32 18.67 22.56
N GLY A 356 0.69 17.62 22.05
CA GLY A 356 -0.70 17.61 21.64
C GLY A 356 -1.67 17.38 22.80
N THR A 357 -2.94 17.34 22.45
CA THR A 357 -3.99 16.88 23.36
C THR A 357 -3.84 15.38 23.62
N THR A 358 -4.47 14.90 24.69
CA THR A 358 -4.54 13.47 24.96
C THR A 358 -5.33 12.77 23.86
N VAL A 359 -4.74 11.73 23.27
CA VAL A 359 -5.39 10.92 22.25
C VAL A 359 -6.59 10.18 22.85
N PRO A 360 -7.80 10.32 22.28
CA PRO A 360 -8.97 9.59 22.76
C PRO A 360 -8.77 8.08 22.52
N PRO A 361 -9.15 7.22 23.48
CA PRO A 361 -9.06 5.78 23.30
C PRO A 361 -10.10 5.31 22.27
N VAL A 362 -9.78 4.25 21.54
CA VAL A 362 -10.79 3.50 20.77
C VAL A 362 -11.62 2.71 21.77
N VAL A 363 -12.90 3.05 21.87
CA VAL A 363 -13.84 2.44 22.83
C VAL A 363 -14.71 1.37 22.21
N THR A 364 -15.00 1.48 20.91
CA THR A 364 -15.84 0.51 20.21
C THR A 364 -15.00 -0.67 19.77
N LEU A 365 -15.26 -1.82 20.37
CA LEU A 365 -14.68 -3.11 19.97
C LEU A 365 -15.66 -3.86 19.07
N GLU A 366 -15.15 -4.86 18.35
CA GLU A 366 -16.00 -5.72 17.54
C GLU A 366 -16.96 -6.55 18.40
N VAL A 367 -18.18 -6.72 17.92
CA VAL A 367 -19.20 -7.53 18.60
C VAL A 367 -19.02 -9.00 18.23
N ALA A 368 -19.43 -9.89 19.13
CA ALA A 368 -19.40 -11.32 18.80
C ALA A 368 -20.37 -11.61 17.64
N GLN A 369 -19.86 -12.24 16.58
CA GLN A 369 -20.68 -12.73 15.49
C GLN A 369 -21.52 -13.93 15.94
N LEU A 370 -22.83 -13.90 15.64
CA LEU A 370 -23.80 -14.88 16.13
C LEU A 370 -24.27 -15.88 15.05
N ALA A 371 -23.96 -15.61 13.78
CA ALA A 371 -24.41 -16.40 12.65
C ALA A 371 -23.40 -16.33 11.51
N GLU A 372 -23.38 -17.36 10.66
CA GLU A 372 -22.62 -17.32 9.42
C GLU A 372 -23.11 -16.17 8.54
N GLN A 373 -22.18 -15.37 8.01
CA GLN A 373 -22.47 -14.33 7.04
C GLN A 373 -21.94 -14.75 5.67
N ARG A 374 -22.68 -14.43 4.60
CA ARG A 374 -22.28 -14.80 3.24
C ARG A 374 -22.48 -13.62 2.29
N MET A 375 -21.44 -13.31 1.52
CA MET A 375 -21.47 -12.42 0.38
C MET A 375 -21.25 -13.25 -0.88
N ILE A 376 -22.13 -13.10 -1.88
CA ILE A 376 -21.99 -13.73 -3.19
C ILE A 376 -21.91 -12.61 -4.20
N ALA A 377 -20.81 -12.55 -4.94
CA ALA A 377 -20.53 -11.48 -5.88
C ALA A 377 -20.16 -12.05 -7.26
N GLU A 378 -20.72 -11.45 -8.30
CA GLU A 378 -20.34 -11.73 -9.69
C GLU A 378 -19.35 -10.64 -10.16
N CYS A 379 -18.14 -11.05 -10.56
CA CYS A 379 -17.11 -10.12 -11.07
C CYS A 379 -16.36 -10.66 -12.29
N GLU A 380 -15.66 -9.75 -12.98
CA GLU A 380 -14.70 -10.05 -14.04
C GLU A 380 -13.36 -10.54 -13.43
N CYS A 381 -13.43 -11.63 -12.68
CA CYS A 381 -12.38 -12.14 -11.81
C CYS A 381 -12.19 -13.65 -12.01
N GLN A 382 -11.10 -14.20 -11.45
CA GLN A 382 -11.01 -15.65 -11.28
C GLN A 382 -11.99 -16.07 -10.18
N PRO A 383 -12.84 -17.10 -10.42
CA PRO A 383 -13.74 -17.59 -9.37
C PRO A 383 -12.93 -17.98 -8.13
N SER A 384 -13.40 -17.56 -6.96
CA SER A 384 -12.64 -17.70 -5.72
C SER A 384 -13.54 -17.70 -4.50
N VAL A 385 -13.00 -18.19 -3.39
CA VAL A 385 -13.63 -18.14 -2.06
C VAL A 385 -12.69 -17.48 -1.07
N GLU A 386 -13.26 -16.67 -0.18
CA GLU A 386 -12.62 -16.18 1.03
C GLU A 386 -13.49 -16.54 2.25
N VAL A 387 -12.89 -17.15 3.27
CA VAL A 387 -13.53 -17.47 4.55
C VAL A 387 -12.77 -16.77 5.65
N ARG A 388 -13.47 -16.02 6.52
CA ARG A 388 -12.88 -15.28 7.63
C ARG A 388 -13.50 -15.64 8.96
N TYR A 389 -12.69 -15.62 10.00
CA TYR A 389 -13.10 -15.80 11.39
C TYR A 389 -12.55 -14.68 12.27
N HIS A 390 -13.38 -14.12 13.15
CA HIS A 390 -12.87 -13.23 14.19
C HIS A 390 -11.97 -14.00 15.14
N THR A 391 -10.76 -13.48 15.38
CA THR A 391 -9.78 -14.06 16.30
C THR A 391 -9.39 -13.07 17.40
N VAL A 392 -8.10 -12.78 17.56
CA VAL A 392 -7.57 -12.11 18.75
C VAL A 392 -6.60 -11.00 18.38
N PRO A 393 -6.54 -9.94 19.21
CA PRO A 393 -5.63 -8.83 18.97
C PRO A 393 -4.15 -9.23 19.09
N PHE A 394 -3.29 -8.36 18.59
CA PHE A 394 -1.84 -8.43 18.70
C PHE A 394 -1.39 -8.71 20.15
N GLY A 395 -0.42 -9.62 20.31
CA GLY A 395 0.14 -10.02 21.60
C GLY A 395 -0.74 -10.97 22.44
N HIS A 396 -1.96 -11.30 21.98
CA HIS A 396 -2.80 -12.27 22.68
C HIS A 396 -2.21 -13.69 22.58
N LYS A 397 -2.25 -14.46 23.67
CA LYS A 397 -1.65 -15.82 23.75
C LYS A 397 -2.13 -16.80 22.68
N ASP A 398 -3.39 -16.71 22.28
CA ASP A 398 -3.97 -17.57 21.24
C ASP A 398 -3.48 -17.19 19.84
N GLY A 399 -2.95 -15.97 19.65
CA GLY A 399 -2.41 -15.49 18.37
C GLY A 399 -1.24 -16.33 17.89
N TYR A 400 -0.31 -16.69 18.78
CA TYR A 400 0.85 -17.52 18.40
C TYR A 400 0.45 -18.91 17.89
N ALA A 401 -0.57 -19.53 18.50
CA ALA A 401 -1.08 -20.82 18.04
C ALA A 401 -1.78 -20.69 16.66
N LEU A 402 -2.47 -19.57 16.43
CA LEU A 402 -3.08 -19.25 15.13
C LEU A 402 -2.03 -18.96 14.05
N ASP A 403 -0.94 -18.27 14.38
CA ASP A 403 0.19 -18.01 13.45
C ASP A 403 0.88 -19.32 13.03
N VAL A 404 1.14 -20.20 14.01
CA VAL A 404 1.67 -21.55 13.73
C VAL A 404 0.72 -22.35 12.87
N LEU A 405 -0.58 -22.28 13.15
CA LEU A 405 -1.60 -22.96 12.35
C LEU A 405 -1.66 -22.44 10.89
N SER A 406 -1.64 -21.12 10.69
CA SER A 406 -1.53 -20.51 9.36
C SER A 406 -0.30 -21.03 8.61
N SER A 407 0.85 -21.15 9.30
CA SER A 407 2.08 -21.66 8.68
C SER A 407 2.05 -23.17 8.37
N ILE A 408 1.34 -23.99 9.14
CA ILE A 408 1.09 -25.41 8.84
C ILE A 408 0.27 -25.56 7.56
N LEU A 409 -0.71 -24.70 7.37
CA LEU A 409 -1.60 -24.69 6.21
C LEU A 409 -0.88 -24.26 4.93
N ASN A 410 0.12 -23.38 5.04
CA ASN A 410 0.74 -22.68 3.92
C ASN A 410 2.03 -23.28 3.34
N GLY A 411 2.39 -22.77 2.16
CA GLY A 411 3.64 -23.08 1.46
C GLY A 411 3.61 -24.41 0.72
N ARG A 412 4.65 -24.69 -0.07
CA ARG A 412 4.72 -25.88 -0.95
C ARG A 412 4.66 -27.23 -0.22
N THR A 413 4.87 -27.24 1.09
CA THR A 413 4.78 -28.46 1.91
C THR A 413 3.63 -28.41 2.92
N GLY A 414 2.83 -27.34 2.89
CA GLY A 414 1.68 -27.14 3.75
C GLY A 414 0.44 -27.88 3.26
N ARG A 415 -0.56 -27.95 4.13
CA ARG A 415 -1.75 -28.78 3.91
C ARG A 415 -2.63 -28.26 2.79
N LEU A 416 -2.77 -26.94 2.62
CA LEU A 416 -3.59 -26.36 1.55
C LEU A 416 -3.02 -26.67 0.17
N TYR A 417 -1.70 -26.50 0.00
CA TYR A 417 -1.05 -26.80 -1.27
C TYR A 417 -1.14 -28.30 -1.62
N LYS A 418 -0.85 -29.19 -0.66
CA LYS A 418 -0.98 -30.64 -0.88
C LYS A 418 -2.42 -31.08 -1.12
N GLY A 419 -3.39 -30.49 -0.42
CA GLY A 419 -4.79 -30.89 -0.47
C GLY A 419 -5.53 -30.35 -1.70
N LEU A 420 -5.43 -29.05 -1.95
CA LEU A 420 -6.22 -28.34 -2.96
C LEU A 420 -5.50 -28.25 -4.32
N ILE A 421 -4.19 -28.04 -4.31
CA ILE A 421 -3.43 -27.77 -5.54
C ILE A 421 -2.86 -29.05 -6.15
N GLU A 422 -2.16 -29.89 -5.37
CA GLU A 422 -1.60 -31.16 -5.88
C GLU A 422 -2.55 -32.35 -5.74
N GLY A 423 -3.37 -32.39 -4.69
CA GLY A 423 -4.24 -33.53 -4.39
C GLY A 423 -5.53 -33.52 -5.21
N ARG A 424 -6.40 -32.55 -4.95
CA ARG A 424 -7.68 -32.39 -5.66
C ARG A 424 -7.55 -31.70 -7.01
N GLU A 425 -6.48 -30.93 -7.19
CA GLU A 425 -6.27 -30.09 -8.36
C GLU A 425 -7.41 -29.09 -8.66
N ASN A 426 -8.18 -28.70 -7.64
CA ASN A 426 -9.32 -27.80 -7.79
C ASN A 426 -8.99 -26.33 -7.48
N ALA A 427 -7.81 -26.05 -6.91
CA ALA A 427 -7.31 -24.70 -6.68
C ALA A 427 -6.09 -24.36 -7.53
N SER A 428 -6.01 -23.13 -8.01
CA SER A 428 -4.81 -22.55 -8.64
C SER A 428 -3.93 -21.85 -7.62
N SER A 429 -4.54 -21.29 -6.57
CA SER A 429 -3.88 -20.72 -5.41
C SER A 429 -4.71 -21.00 -4.15
N ALA A 430 -4.04 -21.14 -3.00
CA ALA A 430 -4.68 -21.30 -1.71
C ALA A 430 -3.75 -20.83 -0.59
N GLN A 431 -4.27 -20.01 0.33
CA GLN A 431 -3.51 -19.46 1.45
C GLN A 431 -4.41 -19.25 2.66
N ALA A 432 -3.84 -19.39 3.86
CA ALA A 432 -4.47 -19.01 5.11
C ALA A 432 -3.62 -17.98 5.86
N THR A 433 -4.20 -16.92 6.42
CA THR A 433 -3.47 -15.86 7.11
C THR A 433 -4.08 -15.59 8.47
N GLN A 434 -3.25 -15.54 9.51
CA GLN A 434 -3.63 -14.95 10.79
C GLN A 434 -3.14 -13.50 10.83
N GLU A 435 -4.03 -12.58 11.20
CA GLU A 435 -3.72 -11.17 11.41
C GLU A 435 -4.22 -10.74 12.79
N GLY A 436 -3.29 -10.40 13.69
CA GLY A 436 -3.60 -9.73 14.96
C GLY A 436 -3.43 -8.22 14.81
N ARG A 437 -4.54 -7.49 14.80
CA ARG A 437 -4.56 -6.01 14.84
C ARG A 437 -4.57 -5.52 16.29
N LYS A 438 -4.49 -4.22 16.51
CA LYS A 438 -4.39 -3.66 17.87
C LYS A 438 -5.57 -4.05 18.77
N TYR A 439 -6.80 -4.00 18.25
CA TYR A 439 -8.03 -4.16 19.05
C TYR A 439 -8.81 -5.44 18.76
N ALA A 440 -8.47 -6.16 17.69
CA ALA A 440 -9.10 -7.42 17.29
C ALA A 440 -8.17 -8.19 16.32
N GLY A 441 -8.59 -9.37 15.85
CA GLY A 441 -7.85 -10.10 14.82
C GLY A 441 -8.76 -10.87 13.89
N ALA A 442 -8.21 -11.33 12.78
CA ALA A 442 -8.89 -12.16 11.81
C ALA A 442 -8.00 -13.34 11.41
N PHE A 443 -8.62 -14.49 11.20
CA PHE A 443 -8.02 -15.60 10.46
C PHE A 443 -8.76 -15.75 9.15
N SER A 444 -8.06 -15.67 8.02
CA SER A 444 -8.64 -15.81 6.69
C SER A 444 -8.10 -17.04 5.97
N PHE A 445 -8.94 -17.64 5.14
CA PHE A 445 -8.58 -18.60 4.10
C PHE A 445 -9.05 -18.02 2.76
N THR A 446 -8.18 -18.00 1.77
CA THR A 446 -8.49 -17.55 0.41
C THR A 446 -7.99 -18.60 -0.58
N ALA A 447 -8.82 -18.93 -1.57
CA ALA A 447 -8.42 -19.81 -2.66
C ALA A 447 -9.09 -19.42 -3.99
N GLU A 448 -8.34 -19.55 -5.07
CA GLU A 448 -8.81 -19.36 -6.44
C GLU A 448 -9.02 -20.70 -7.12
N VAL A 449 -10.11 -20.82 -7.87
CA VAL A 449 -10.49 -22.00 -8.63
C VAL A 449 -9.45 -22.30 -9.72
N LYS A 450 -9.27 -23.59 -10.03
CA LYS A 450 -8.57 -24.08 -11.22
C LYS A 450 -9.57 -24.79 -12.14
N GLY A 451 -9.51 -24.56 -13.45
CA GLY A 451 -10.37 -25.23 -14.43
C GLY A 451 -11.86 -24.97 -14.20
N GLU A 452 -12.69 -25.99 -14.45
CA GLU A 452 -14.16 -25.95 -14.36
C GLU A 452 -14.69 -26.24 -12.94
N HIS A 453 -13.85 -26.14 -11.92
CA HIS A 453 -14.27 -26.35 -10.53
C HIS A 453 -15.08 -25.14 -10.01
N GLU A 454 -15.78 -25.33 -8.89
CA GLU A 454 -16.61 -24.28 -8.29
C GLU A 454 -16.01 -23.78 -6.96
N PRO A 455 -16.18 -22.48 -6.61
CA PRO A 455 -15.72 -21.95 -5.31
C PRO A 455 -16.27 -22.71 -4.10
N SER A 456 -17.47 -23.30 -4.21
CA SER A 456 -18.09 -24.11 -3.17
C SER A 456 -17.29 -25.39 -2.85
N GLU A 457 -16.59 -25.96 -3.83
CA GLU A 457 -15.71 -27.12 -3.61
C GLU A 457 -14.48 -26.76 -2.80
N LEU A 458 -13.95 -25.54 -2.98
CA LEU A 458 -12.84 -25.00 -2.21
C LEU A 458 -13.26 -24.74 -0.76
N GLU A 459 -14.44 -24.14 -0.55
CA GLU A 459 -15.03 -23.96 0.78
C GLU A 459 -15.24 -25.30 1.50
N GLN A 460 -15.76 -26.31 0.78
CA GLN A 460 -15.95 -27.64 1.34
C GLN A 460 -14.61 -28.25 1.77
N ALA A 461 -13.59 -28.18 0.92
CA ALA A 461 -12.28 -28.72 1.22
C ALA A 461 -11.60 -27.98 2.40
N TRP A 462 -11.82 -26.67 2.54
CA TRP A 462 -11.43 -25.90 3.72
C TRP A 462 -12.11 -26.41 4.99
N ASN A 463 -13.44 -26.59 4.96
CA ASN A 463 -14.21 -27.07 6.11
C ASN A 463 -13.79 -28.50 6.53
N GLU A 464 -13.45 -29.35 5.58
CA GLU A 464 -12.91 -30.69 5.86
C GLU A 464 -11.53 -30.63 6.53
N GLU A 465 -10.64 -29.74 6.09
CA GLU A 465 -9.33 -29.55 6.73
C GLU A 465 -9.46 -28.97 8.14
N ILE A 466 -10.35 -27.98 8.35
CA ILE A 466 -10.65 -27.46 9.68
C ILE A 466 -11.19 -28.55 10.60
N THR A 467 -12.10 -29.40 10.09
CA THR A 467 -12.62 -30.54 10.86
C THR A 467 -11.49 -31.48 11.29
N ARG A 468 -10.55 -31.81 10.38
CA ARG A 468 -9.36 -32.62 10.72
C ARG A 468 -8.51 -31.98 11.81
N ILE A 469 -8.21 -30.69 11.70
CA ILE A 469 -7.41 -29.96 12.71
C ILE A 469 -8.14 -29.91 14.07
N GLN A 470 -9.47 -29.86 14.07
CA GLN A 470 -10.27 -29.92 15.29
C GLN A 470 -10.32 -31.34 15.89
N SER A 471 -10.30 -32.40 15.09
CA SER A 471 -10.43 -33.78 15.60
C SER A 471 -9.08 -34.44 15.92
N GLU A 472 -8.03 -34.10 15.19
CA GLU A 472 -6.73 -34.76 15.22
C GLU A 472 -5.64 -33.79 15.70
N LEU A 473 -4.63 -34.32 16.39
CA LEU A 473 -3.46 -33.52 16.75
C LEU A 473 -2.54 -33.38 15.54
N VAL A 474 -1.94 -32.20 15.38
CA VAL A 474 -0.89 -31.98 14.39
C VAL A 474 0.29 -32.89 14.69
N ASP A 475 0.83 -33.52 13.64
CA ASP A 475 2.00 -34.39 13.77
C ASP A 475 3.21 -33.62 14.32
N ALA A 476 3.99 -34.28 15.20
CA ALA A 476 5.11 -33.63 15.88
C ALA A 476 6.22 -33.18 14.91
N HIS A 477 6.48 -33.95 13.84
CA HIS A 477 7.46 -33.58 12.84
C HIS A 477 6.95 -32.41 11.97
N GLU A 478 5.67 -32.42 11.61
CA GLU A 478 5.04 -31.28 10.92
C GLU A 478 5.13 -29.98 11.74
N LEU A 479 4.78 -30.04 13.03
CA LEU A 479 4.87 -28.90 13.95
C LEU A 479 6.31 -28.39 14.09
N GLN A 480 7.27 -29.30 14.32
CA GLN A 480 8.67 -28.91 14.47
C GLN A 480 9.25 -28.28 13.19
N LYS A 481 8.86 -28.78 12.01
CA LYS A 481 9.23 -28.18 10.72
C LYS A 481 8.82 -26.71 10.65
N VAL A 482 7.58 -26.41 11.04
CA VAL A 482 7.06 -25.03 11.02
C VAL A 482 7.77 -24.14 12.05
N LYS A 483 8.01 -24.62 13.26
CA LYS A 483 8.79 -23.89 14.27
C LYS A 483 10.19 -23.54 13.78
N ASN A 484 10.86 -24.49 13.11
CA ASN A 484 12.18 -24.24 12.51
C ASN A 484 12.13 -23.16 11.42
N GLN A 485 11.04 -23.08 10.64
CA GLN A 485 10.85 -22.03 9.64
C GLN A 485 10.70 -20.65 10.29
N PHE A 486 9.92 -20.52 11.36
CA PHE A 486 9.81 -19.28 12.14
C PHE A 486 11.17 -18.84 12.69
N ALA A 487 11.91 -19.75 13.31
CA ALA A 487 13.25 -19.46 13.84
C ALA A 487 14.19 -18.94 12.74
N ALA A 488 14.19 -19.60 11.58
CA ALA A 488 14.99 -19.18 10.43
C ALA A 488 14.55 -17.82 9.86
N GLN A 489 13.25 -17.56 9.78
CA GLN A 489 12.70 -16.30 9.26
C GLN A 489 13.02 -15.12 10.18
N ASN A 490 12.83 -15.30 11.48
CA ASN A 490 13.16 -14.29 12.49
C ASN A 490 14.62 -13.85 12.36
N TYR A 491 15.55 -14.82 12.27
CA TYR A 491 16.97 -14.51 12.08
C TYR A 491 17.28 -13.75 10.77
N ARG A 492 16.59 -14.07 9.67
CA ARG A 492 16.81 -13.40 8.37
C ARG A 492 16.31 -11.96 8.38
N GLN A 493 15.17 -11.69 9.00
CA GLN A 493 14.54 -10.37 8.98
C GLN A 493 15.34 -9.32 9.77
N LEU A 494 16.00 -9.73 10.86
CA LEU A 494 16.85 -8.85 11.69
C LEU A 494 18.12 -8.34 10.97
N ARG A 495 18.46 -8.92 9.81
CA ARG A 495 19.66 -8.50 9.07
C ARG A 495 19.53 -7.15 8.39
N SER A 496 18.34 -6.68 8.05
CA SER A 496 18.17 -5.41 7.33
C SER A 496 17.83 -4.26 8.28
N ASN A 497 18.52 -3.13 8.15
CA ASN A 497 18.19 -1.92 8.93
C ASN A 497 16.75 -1.47 8.70
N PHE A 498 16.31 -1.46 7.43
CA PHE A 498 14.97 -1.04 7.06
C PHE A 498 13.89 -1.97 7.60
N PHE A 499 14.02 -3.28 7.41
CA PHE A 499 13.00 -4.21 7.92
C PHE A 499 12.94 -4.21 9.44
N LEU A 500 14.09 -4.06 10.12
CA LEU A 500 14.12 -3.93 11.58
C LEU A 500 13.44 -2.63 12.05
N LEU A 501 13.66 -1.51 11.36
CA LEU A 501 12.95 -0.25 11.63
C LEU A 501 11.43 -0.42 11.51
N VAL A 502 10.97 -1.07 10.43
CA VAL A 502 9.53 -1.30 10.20
C VAL A 502 8.94 -2.18 11.30
N GLN A 503 9.62 -3.28 11.66
CA GLN A 503 9.18 -4.17 12.72
C GLN A 503 9.09 -3.48 14.09
N LEU A 504 10.10 -2.69 14.46
CA LEU A 504 10.14 -1.94 15.71
C LEU A 504 9.00 -0.91 15.79
N GLY A 505 8.80 -0.14 14.71
CA GLY A 505 7.73 0.86 14.66
C GLY A 505 6.35 0.23 14.75
N TYR A 506 6.11 -0.87 14.02
CA TYR A 506 4.83 -1.58 14.04
C TYR A 506 4.54 -2.20 15.42
N ALA A 507 5.51 -2.92 15.99
CA ALA A 507 5.37 -3.53 17.31
C ALA A 507 5.11 -2.48 18.40
N GLU A 508 5.87 -1.37 18.42
CA GLU A 508 5.70 -0.26 19.37
C GLU A 508 4.32 0.42 19.28
N ALA A 509 3.75 0.48 18.08
CA ALA A 509 2.45 1.13 17.87
C ALA A 509 1.27 0.21 18.26
N LEU A 510 1.41 -1.11 18.08
CA LEU A 510 0.38 -2.09 18.44
C LEU A 510 0.38 -2.47 19.92
N GLY A 511 1.53 -2.78 20.52
CA GLY A 511 1.58 -3.29 21.89
C GLY A 511 2.90 -3.15 22.65
N GLY A 512 4.00 -2.83 21.97
CA GLY A 512 5.33 -2.68 22.53
C GLY A 512 6.40 -3.34 21.66
N TRP A 513 7.54 -2.67 21.49
CA TRP A 513 8.67 -3.16 20.69
C TRP A 513 9.26 -4.48 21.24
N GLU A 514 9.08 -4.75 22.54
CA GLU A 514 9.55 -5.94 23.24
C GLU A 514 9.02 -7.23 22.63
N GLU A 515 7.90 -7.15 21.91
CA GLU A 515 7.28 -8.30 21.25
C GLU A 515 8.23 -8.97 20.23
N ILE A 516 9.11 -8.20 19.57
CA ILE A 516 10.12 -8.75 18.65
C ILE A 516 11.02 -9.79 19.33
N ASN A 517 11.35 -9.58 20.61
CA ASN A 517 12.20 -10.49 21.37
C ASN A 517 11.43 -11.62 22.04
N THR A 518 10.16 -11.38 22.40
CA THR A 518 9.39 -12.36 23.19
C THR A 518 8.55 -13.29 22.33
N ALA A 519 8.10 -12.86 21.14
CA ALA A 519 7.32 -13.69 20.22
C ALA A 519 7.99 -15.02 19.84
N PRO A 520 9.32 -15.09 19.53
CA PRO A 520 9.95 -16.34 19.12
C PRO A 520 9.84 -17.45 20.16
N ALA A 521 10.02 -17.13 21.44
CA ALA A 521 9.88 -18.09 22.53
C ALA A 521 8.42 -18.53 22.73
N LYS A 522 7.47 -17.61 22.55
CA LYS A 522 6.03 -17.91 22.64
C LYS A 522 5.58 -18.83 21.49
N ILE A 523 6.09 -18.61 20.28
CA ILE A 523 5.86 -19.47 19.11
C ILE A 523 6.48 -20.86 19.31
N ASP A 524 7.73 -20.92 19.81
CA ASP A 524 8.41 -22.19 20.09
C ASP A 524 7.70 -23.01 21.17
N ALA A 525 6.99 -22.36 22.10
CA ALA A 525 6.22 -23.01 23.14
C ALA A 525 4.87 -23.60 22.67
N VAL A 526 4.37 -23.24 21.48
CA VAL A 526 3.06 -23.71 20.96
C VAL A 526 3.04 -25.24 20.85
N THR A 527 2.01 -25.89 21.39
CA THR A 527 1.82 -27.35 21.26
C THR A 527 0.77 -27.72 20.23
N ALA A 528 0.69 -29.01 19.86
CA ALA A 528 -0.36 -29.50 18.98
C ALA A 528 -1.76 -29.34 19.60
N GLU A 529 -1.86 -29.46 20.93
CA GLU A 529 -3.09 -29.26 21.69
C GLU A 529 -3.52 -27.79 21.67
N ASP A 530 -2.58 -26.84 21.70
CA ASP A 530 -2.90 -25.42 21.54
C ASP A 530 -3.52 -25.13 20.18
N ILE A 531 -2.95 -25.70 19.12
CA ILE A 531 -3.44 -25.57 17.75
C ILE A 531 -4.86 -26.13 17.64
N GLN A 532 -5.09 -27.36 18.13
CA GLN A 532 -6.42 -27.96 18.12
C GLN A 532 -7.42 -27.13 18.96
N ARG A 533 -7.01 -26.62 20.11
CA ARG A 533 -7.85 -25.79 20.98
C ARG A 533 -8.28 -24.50 20.30
N VAL A 534 -7.36 -23.76 19.65
CA VAL A 534 -7.72 -22.54 18.93
C VAL A 534 -8.60 -22.83 17.72
N ALA A 535 -8.33 -23.92 16.99
CA ALA A 535 -9.18 -24.35 15.88
C ALA A 535 -10.62 -24.64 16.33
N LYS A 536 -10.81 -25.33 17.47
CA LYS A 536 -12.14 -25.58 18.06
C LYS A 536 -12.83 -24.31 18.54
N LYS A 537 -12.07 -23.36 19.06
CA LYS A 537 -12.60 -22.12 19.65
C LYS A 537 -13.06 -21.12 18.60
N TYR A 538 -12.26 -20.90 17.56
CA TYR A 538 -12.46 -19.80 16.62
C TYR A 538 -13.12 -20.22 15.30
N PHE A 539 -12.88 -21.44 14.82
CA PHE A 539 -13.38 -21.89 13.52
C PHE A 539 -14.73 -22.58 13.65
N THR A 540 -15.72 -21.78 14.04
CA THR A 540 -17.11 -22.20 14.16
C THR A 540 -17.95 -21.55 13.07
N LYS A 541 -19.06 -22.19 12.71
CA LYS A 541 -19.97 -21.66 11.68
C LYS A 541 -20.56 -20.30 12.08
N THR A 542 -20.84 -20.08 13.36
CA THR A 542 -21.39 -18.81 13.86
C THR A 542 -20.40 -17.66 13.85
N ASN A 543 -19.10 -17.96 13.74
CA ASN A 543 -18.01 -16.99 13.66
C ASN A 543 -17.41 -16.91 12.24
N SER A 544 -18.12 -17.39 11.23
CA SER A 544 -17.64 -17.52 9.84
C SER A 544 -18.29 -16.48 8.94
N SER A 545 -17.48 -15.73 8.21
CA SER A 545 -17.94 -14.87 7.11
C SER A 545 -17.32 -15.36 5.82
N VAL A 546 -18.16 -15.61 4.81
CA VAL A 546 -17.75 -16.24 3.54
C VAL A 546 -18.05 -15.29 2.39
N ALA A 547 -17.04 -14.98 1.57
CA ALA A 547 -17.21 -14.32 0.28
C ALA A 547 -16.99 -15.34 -0.83
N ILE A 548 -17.95 -15.46 -1.74
CA ILE A 548 -17.83 -16.24 -2.96
C ILE A 548 -17.85 -15.28 -4.14
N TYR A 549 -16.80 -15.35 -4.95
CA TYR A 549 -16.69 -14.62 -6.20
C TYR A 549 -16.89 -15.59 -7.35
N THR A 550 -17.90 -15.34 -8.18
CA THR A 550 -18.14 -16.09 -9.41
C THR A 550 -17.87 -15.20 -10.62
N ARG A 551 -17.52 -15.84 -11.74
CA ARG A 551 -17.34 -15.12 -13.01
C ARG A 551 -18.69 -14.73 -13.58
N LYS A 552 -18.80 -13.50 -14.09
CA LYS A 552 -20.02 -13.02 -14.76
C LYS A 552 -20.30 -13.83 -16.04
N ALA A 553 -21.53 -14.33 -16.20
CA ALA A 553 -21.90 -15.08 -17.40
C ALA A 553 -21.78 -14.20 -18.67
N GLY A 554 -21.03 -14.68 -19.67
CA GLY A 554 -20.80 -13.96 -20.94
C GLY A 554 -19.52 -13.12 -20.99
N SER A 555 -18.74 -13.05 -19.90
CA SER A 555 -17.34 -12.63 -19.99
C SER A 555 -16.57 -13.70 -20.77
N VAL A 556 -15.86 -13.31 -21.83
CA VAL A 556 -15.05 -14.22 -22.64
C VAL A 556 -14.14 -15.01 -21.69
N GLU A 557 -14.14 -16.34 -21.80
CA GLU A 557 -13.09 -17.15 -21.17
C GLU A 557 -11.76 -16.48 -21.48
N SER A 558 -11.02 -16.07 -20.45
CA SER A 558 -9.58 -15.99 -20.59
C SER A 558 -9.09 -17.42 -20.77
N THR A 559 -9.37 -18.02 -21.93
CA THR A 559 -8.58 -19.12 -22.45
C THR A 559 -7.17 -18.57 -22.40
N GLU A 560 -6.35 -19.11 -21.49
CA GLU A 560 -4.94 -18.79 -21.53
C GLU A 560 -4.48 -19.08 -22.96
N ASP A 561 -4.03 -18.04 -23.65
CA ASP A 561 -3.58 -18.16 -25.02
C ASP A 561 -2.60 -19.34 -25.07
N PRO A 562 -2.83 -20.37 -25.91
CA PRO A 562 -1.98 -21.56 -25.96
C PRO A 562 -0.50 -21.21 -26.18
N GLU A 563 -0.21 -20.07 -26.84
CA GLU A 563 1.14 -19.55 -27.01
C GLU A 563 1.72 -18.99 -25.69
N LEU A 564 0.91 -18.37 -24.82
CA LEU A 564 1.31 -17.94 -23.48
C LEU A 564 1.54 -19.14 -22.55
N ALA A 565 0.68 -20.16 -22.62
CA ALA A 565 0.81 -21.39 -21.83
C ALA A 565 2.07 -22.19 -22.21
N GLY A 566 2.54 -22.06 -23.46
CA GLY A 566 3.79 -22.66 -23.95
C GLY A 566 5.08 -21.99 -23.46
N LEU A 567 5.02 -20.83 -22.79
CA LEU A 567 6.18 -20.12 -22.27
C LEU A 567 6.64 -20.66 -20.90
N PRO A 568 7.94 -20.58 -20.54
CA PRO A 568 8.41 -20.90 -19.19
C PRO A 568 7.72 -20.06 -18.10
N PRO A 569 7.43 -20.60 -16.90
CA PRO A 569 6.65 -19.92 -15.86
C PRO A 569 7.16 -18.52 -15.45
N GLN A 570 8.49 -18.33 -15.42
CA GLN A 570 9.11 -17.03 -15.12
C GLN A 570 8.81 -15.98 -16.20
N MET A 571 8.67 -16.39 -17.46
CA MET A 571 8.30 -15.49 -18.56
C MET A 571 6.80 -15.26 -18.63
N GLN A 572 5.97 -16.25 -18.26
CA GLN A 572 4.52 -16.10 -18.22
C GLN A 572 4.10 -14.93 -17.32
N GLN A 573 4.70 -14.77 -16.14
CA GLN A 573 4.36 -13.68 -15.23
C GLN A 573 4.77 -12.31 -15.78
N MET A 574 5.96 -12.22 -16.40
CA MET A 574 6.43 -11.00 -17.07
C MET A 574 5.52 -10.60 -18.23
N VAL A 575 5.18 -11.56 -19.09
CA VAL A 575 4.31 -11.37 -20.25
C VAL A 575 2.89 -11.01 -19.81
N LYS A 576 2.31 -11.69 -18.80
CA LYS A 576 1.00 -11.33 -18.23
C LYS A 576 0.94 -9.87 -17.76
N GLY A 577 2.01 -9.39 -17.11
CA GLY A 577 2.15 -7.97 -16.72
C GLY A 577 2.22 -7.02 -17.91
N ALA A 578 2.92 -7.39 -18.99
CA ALA A 578 3.00 -6.61 -20.21
C ALA A 578 1.66 -6.57 -20.98
N LEU A 579 0.96 -7.71 -21.10
CA LEU A 579 -0.34 -7.80 -21.76
C LEU A 579 -1.39 -6.90 -21.11
N LYS A 580 -1.40 -6.80 -19.78
CA LYS A 580 -2.29 -5.88 -19.06
C LYS A 580 -2.05 -4.42 -19.47
N LYS A 581 -0.79 -4.02 -19.67
CA LYS A 581 -0.44 -2.67 -20.16
C LYS A 581 -0.80 -2.46 -21.62
N ILE A 582 -0.65 -3.48 -22.46
CA ILE A 582 -1.03 -3.43 -23.88
C ILE A 582 -2.54 -3.28 -24.01
N ALA A 583 -3.33 -4.08 -23.29
CA ALA A 583 -4.79 -4.02 -23.30
C ALA A 583 -5.34 -2.67 -22.78
N ALA A 584 -4.67 -2.07 -21.80
CA ALA A 584 -5.06 -0.77 -21.23
C ALA A 584 -4.66 0.44 -22.10
N GLU A 585 -3.83 0.26 -23.14
CA GLU A 585 -3.47 1.35 -24.03
C GLU A 585 -4.63 1.66 -24.99
N ILE A 586 -4.99 2.94 -25.07
CA ILE A 586 -6.07 3.46 -25.92
C ILE A 586 -5.54 4.39 -27.02
N ASP A 587 -4.28 4.79 -26.94
CA ASP A 587 -3.62 5.66 -27.92
C ASP A 587 -2.91 4.81 -28.99
N ALA A 588 -3.48 4.80 -30.20
CA ALA A 588 -2.96 4.05 -31.33
C ALA A 588 -1.56 4.51 -31.77
N GLU A 589 -1.26 5.81 -31.74
CA GLU A 589 0.03 6.35 -32.15
C GLU A 589 1.14 6.02 -31.15
N LYS A 590 0.81 6.06 -29.87
CA LYS A 590 1.71 5.60 -28.81
C LYS A 590 2.00 4.10 -28.90
N LEU A 591 1.00 3.31 -29.29
CA LEU A 591 1.18 1.86 -29.51
C LEU A 591 2.03 1.58 -30.76
N ARG A 592 1.81 2.31 -31.87
CA ARG A 592 2.67 2.26 -33.09
C ARG A 592 4.13 2.58 -32.77
N THR A 593 4.37 3.62 -31.98
CA THR A 593 5.71 4.04 -31.58
C THR A 593 6.43 2.93 -30.81
N ARG A 594 5.74 2.34 -29.82
CA ARG A 594 6.29 1.22 -29.03
C ARG A 594 6.57 -0.04 -29.86
N ILE A 595 5.69 -0.38 -30.81
CA ILE A 595 5.91 -1.50 -31.74
C ILE A 595 7.19 -1.25 -32.55
N THR A 596 7.37 -0.03 -33.06
CA THR A 596 8.56 0.36 -33.85
C THR A 596 9.84 0.27 -33.02
N GLU A 597 9.83 0.78 -31.79
CA GLU A 597 10.96 0.69 -30.85
C GLU A 597 11.29 -0.76 -30.52
N MET A 598 10.27 -1.57 -30.24
CA MET A 598 10.40 -2.97 -29.91
C MET A 598 11.02 -3.75 -31.08
N MET A 599 10.53 -3.55 -32.31
CA MET A 599 11.11 -4.15 -33.52
C MET A 599 12.57 -3.73 -33.76
N GLY A 600 12.94 -2.48 -33.43
CA GLY A 600 14.32 -2.01 -33.50
C GLY A 600 15.26 -2.77 -32.55
N GLN A 601 14.76 -3.26 -31.42
CA GLN A 601 15.52 -4.01 -30.43
C GLN A 601 15.57 -5.53 -30.71
N ALA A 602 14.77 -6.03 -31.66
CA ALA A 602 14.66 -7.46 -31.98
C ALA A 602 16.01 -8.13 -32.29
N SER A 603 16.96 -7.38 -32.86
CA SER A 603 18.30 -7.88 -33.21
C SER A 603 19.27 -8.02 -32.02
N GLN A 604 18.94 -7.44 -30.87
CA GLN A 604 19.77 -7.42 -29.65
C GLN A 604 19.26 -8.37 -28.56
N LEU A 605 18.14 -9.08 -28.81
CA LEU A 605 17.53 -9.96 -27.83
C LEU A 605 18.25 -11.32 -27.70
N PRO A 606 18.48 -11.80 -26.47
CA PRO A 606 18.93 -13.17 -26.23
C PRO A 606 17.96 -14.19 -26.83
N PRO A 607 18.45 -15.32 -27.40
CA PRO A 607 17.62 -16.33 -28.04
C PRO A 607 16.49 -16.87 -27.15
N GLU A 608 16.72 -16.99 -25.85
CA GLU A 608 15.74 -17.47 -24.87
C GLU A 608 14.53 -16.53 -24.70
N MET A 609 14.68 -15.23 -24.97
CA MET A 609 13.61 -14.23 -24.81
C MET A 609 12.77 -14.05 -26.08
N LYS A 610 13.22 -14.61 -27.20
CA LYS A 610 12.57 -14.47 -28.50
C LYS A 610 11.11 -14.94 -28.52
N PRO A 611 10.73 -16.10 -27.94
CA PRO A 611 9.34 -16.53 -27.94
C PRO A 611 8.39 -15.58 -27.17
N ALA A 612 8.84 -15.04 -26.03
CA ALA A 612 8.07 -14.07 -25.27
C ALA A 612 7.96 -12.72 -26.00
N PHE A 613 9.05 -12.29 -26.64
CA PHE A 613 9.09 -11.08 -27.45
C PHE A 613 8.14 -11.15 -28.66
N ASP A 614 8.22 -12.23 -29.45
CA ASP A 614 7.39 -12.43 -30.64
C ASP A 614 5.89 -12.45 -30.27
N TYR A 615 5.56 -13.11 -29.16
CA TYR A 615 4.20 -13.16 -28.63
C TYR A 615 3.67 -11.79 -28.16
N MET A 616 4.49 -11.00 -27.45
CA MET A 616 4.12 -9.63 -27.06
C MET A 616 3.92 -8.72 -28.27
N LEU A 617 4.79 -8.81 -29.29
CA LEU A 617 4.70 -8.02 -30.51
C LEU A 617 3.41 -8.33 -31.28
N LYS A 618 3.04 -9.61 -31.36
CA LYS A 618 1.78 -10.08 -31.93
C LYS A 618 0.58 -9.43 -31.21
N LYS A 619 0.55 -9.47 -29.87
CA LYS A 619 -0.54 -8.89 -29.07
C LYS A 619 -0.62 -7.37 -29.17
N MET A 620 0.51 -6.67 -29.26
CA MET A 620 0.53 -5.22 -29.53
C MET A 620 -0.05 -4.89 -30.90
N THR A 621 0.26 -5.71 -31.91
CA THR A 621 -0.24 -5.52 -33.28
C THR A 621 -1.74 -5.80 -33.37
N GLU A 622 -2.23 -6.86 -32.71
CA GLU A 622 -3.67 -7.16 -32.58
C GLU A 622 -4.43 -5.97 -31.96
N ARG A 623 -3.92 -5.43 -30.84
CA ARG A 623 -4.51 -4.27 -30.18
C ARG A 623 -4.48 -3.01 -31.02
N LEU A 624 -3.40 -2.75 -31.76
CA LEU A 624 -3.32 -1.61 -32.68
C LEU A 624 -4.40 -1.70 -33.76
N ASN A 625 -4.60 -2.89 -34.34
CA ASN A 625 -5.63 -3.10 -35.36
C ASN A 625 -7.05 -2.88 -34.80
N GLU A 626 -7.32 -3.27 -33.55
CA GLU A 626 -8.59 -2.96 -32.87
C GLU A 626 -8.82 -1.45 -32.74
N LEU A 627 -7.81 -0.71 -32.29
CA LEU A 627 -7.88 0.74 -32.12
C LEU A 627 -8.06 1.46 -33.47
N ASP A 628 -7.37 1.01 -34.52
CA ASP A 628 -7.53 1.55 -35.87
C ASP A 628 -8.92 1.25 -36.44
N SER A 629 -9.50 0.09 -36.11
CA SER A 629 -10.83 -0.32 -36.60
C SER A 629 -12.01 0.39 -35.92
N THR A 630 -11.77 1.03 -34.77
CA THR A 630 -12.77 1.74 -33.96
C THR A 630 -12.74 3.26 -34.11
N ALA A 631 -11.79 3.79 -34.90
CA ALA A 631 -11.71 5.21 -35.23
C ALA A 631 -12.84 5.62 -36.21
N PRO A 632 -13.62 6.69 -35.95
CA PRO A 632 -14.66 7.14 -36.87
C PRO A 632 -14.05 7.65 -38.19
N ALA A 633 -14.60 7.19 -39.32
CA ALA A 633 -14.19 7.63 -40.65
C ALA A 633 -14.30 9.16 -40.78
N ALA A 634 -13.16 9.83 -40.99
CA ALA A 634 -13.12 11.26 -41.25
C ALA A 634 -13.93 11.59 -42.51
N THR A 635 -14.96 12.42 -42.34
CA THR A 635 -15.76 12.99 -43.42
C THR A 635 -14.88 13.88 -44.30
N SER A 636 -14.59 13.43 -45.52
CA SER A 636 -14.02 14.27 -46.57
C SER A 636 -15.10 15.23 -47.09
N SER A 637 -15.08 16.48 -46.62
CA SER A 637 -15.81 17.57 -47.24
C SER A 637 -15.12 17.99 -48.54
N THR A 638 -15.59 17.47 -49.67
CA THR A 638 -15.38 18.08 -50.98
C THR A 638 -16.72 18.57 -51.51
N GLU A 639 -17.08 19.81 -51.17
CA GLU A 639 -18.01 20.59 -51.97
C GLU A 639 -17.27 21.21 -53.16
N GLY A 640 -17.84 21.07 -54.36
CA GLY A 640 -17.43 21.81 -55.55
C GLY A 640 -17.85 21.14 -56.85
N GLY A 641 -19.09 21.39 -57.32
CA GLY A 641 -19.49 20.90 -58.64
C GLY A 641 -20.95 21.11 -59.07
N ALA A 642 -21.39 22.37 -59.17
CA ALA A 642 -22.35 22.92 -60.15
C ALA A 642 -23.48 22.03 -60.74
N ARG A 643 -24.74 22.35 -60.41
CA ARG A 643 -25.69 23.12 -61.26
C ARG A 643 -27.03 23.28 -60.58
#